data_AF-B4JX99-F1
#
_entry.id   AF-B4JX99-F1
#
_cell.length_a   1.000
_cell.length_b   1.000
_cell.length_c   1.000
_cell.angle_alpha   90.00
_cell.angle_beta   90.00
_cell.angle_gamma   90.00
#
_symmetry.space_group_name_H-M   'P 1'
#
loop_
_entity.id
_entity.type
_entity.pdbx_description
1 polymer ?
#
loop_
_entity_poly.entity_id
_entity_poly.type
_entity_poly.pdbx_seq_one_letter_code
_entity_poly.pdbx_strand_id
1 'polypeptide(L)'
;MFMKLNKSSSESSESSQLVQGREDGGVELHPLGLRFDDGIATARNRYYESEFDTNESEKSTESSEIMDWRRESWDFLVGPEYPKSVVFIISNEFCERFNYYGMRAILGLYLTHKLGYNEERATVLFHIFTMVVYIFPLVGALIADGCLGKYKTILYLSIIYCLGAMLVAIGAIPILGMPVKGVTAVGLLLIALGTGGIKPCVSAFGGDQFKLPAQALDLLQFFSLFYFAINAGSTISTMVTPILRADVHCFGDDDCYSLAFGVPALLMIVSMVIFVAGRSRYTRNPPSGHMIFGVSQCITNAIKGWCENSANEPHEHFLDYAEPVVGKQIVHETKCLTRILLLYMSFPLFWALSDQQGSRWTFQATHMDGRLLSVRIKPDQMQVINPLLILIFIPLFDKTIYPTLARWGIRRPLQKLAIGLLLAAIGFLLSAAVELRLEQVEPSAAPSSPRMAHLRLYNGMPCRYDFSCSDLHSSIEPLDMWSNLAMIVPQRTEYAFKAQPQLQSPSSQCPIIEAQIRLEPGSSVSYFLAKNSLHKFRDGVNSGQRMNRAPLLRTLVNIPDDEGPIMLRTLLDRSTPSAIQLDTTNLSALHELSFGCGQLDINGKRAASFETKNGGLYSLLVQGNASDGYLYNMVEVVPPTSVSVLWQLPQIVVMTAAEIMFSVTGLEFSFTEAPENMKSVLQACWLLSVAIGNMLVVIIAEVKFVRTQSAEFALFAAIMLVNLVIFLCLARNYEYVNLSLFTKDAEIEAGKYERERNLIYEQNIKRIVGPVLAKKEAYRKNTSDTYLDT
;
A
#
# COMPACT_ATOMS: atom_id res chain seq x y z
N MET A 1 -8.39 32.68 19.25
CA MET A 1 -8.19 34.13 19.09
C MET A 1 -8.08 34.74 20.48
N PHE A 2 -6.93 35.34 20.79
CA PHE A 2 -6.57 36.22 21.92
C PHE A 2 -6.98 35.95 23.39
N MET A 3 -5.93 36.00 24.22
CA MET A 3 -5.90 36.11 25.68
C MET A 3 -6.57 37.38 26.25
N LYS A 4 -6.96 37.28 27.52
CA LYS A 4 -7.00 38.32 28.58
C LYS A 4 -6.68 37.60 29.92
N LEU A 5 -6.11 38.14 31.00
CA LEU A 5 -5.29 39.32 31.41
C LEU A 5 -4.65 38.85 32.77
N ASN A 6 -3.35 38.91 33.08
CA ASN A 6 -2.43 40.05 33.33
C ASN A 6 -2.40 40.57 34.81
N LYS A 7 -1.20 40.97 35.29
CA LYS A 7 -0.79 41.60 36.60
C LYS A 7 -0.73 40.69 37.86
N SER A 8 0.42 40.51 38.55
CA SER A 8 1.36 41.38 39.33
C SER A 8 1.03 41.40 40.83
N SER A 9 1.93 41.39 41.84
CA SER A 9 3.39 41.66 41.96
C SER A 9 4.08 40.60 42.90
N SER A 10 5.21 40.74 43.61
CA SER A 10 6.20 41.83 43.88
C SER A 10 7.54 41.27 44.44
N GLU A 11 8.60 42.09 44.33
CA GLU A 11 9.82 42.31 45.17
C GLU A 11 10.13 41.35 46.35
N SER A 12 11.38 40.87 46.51
CA SER A 12 12.47 41.68 47.13
C SER A 12 13.90 41.23 46.77
N SER A 13 14.88 42.06 47.13
CA SER A 13 16.31 41.98 46.75
C SER A 13 17.25 41.72 47.94
N GLU A 14 18.38 41.05 47.73
CA GLU A 14 19.68 41.53 48.24
C GLU A 14 20.90 40.85 47.55
N SER A 15 22.10 41.38 47.80
CA SER A 15 23.20 41.41 46.83
C SER A 15 24.49 40.65 47.20
N SER A 16 25.32 40.45 46.16
CA SER A 16 26.80 40.60 46.13
C SER A 16 27.78 39.47 46.54
N GLN A 17 28.53 39.05 45.50
CA GLN A 17 29.99 38.82 45.42
C GLN A 17 30.65 37.49 45.87
N LEU A 18 31.10 36.72 44.86
CA LEU A 18 32.49 36.24 44.57
C LEU A 18 32.40 34.92 43.77
N VAL A 19 33.17 34.54 42.74
CA VAL A 19 34.04 35.17 41.72
C VAL A 19 34.56 34.00 40.83
N GLN A 20 34.64 34.21 39.51
CA GLN A 20 35.45 33.46 38.48
C GLN A 20 35.20 31.98 38.09
N GLY A 21 35.31 31.73 36.77
CA GLY A 21 35.39 30.41 36.11
C GLY A 21 34.04 29.87 35.64
N ARG A 22 33.84 29.41 34.39
CA ARG A 22 34.76 29.16 33.26
C ARG A 22 33.95 29.24 31.94
N GLU A 23 34.61 29.56 30.83
CA GLU A 23 34.00 29.55 29.50
C GLU A 23 33.70 28.12 29.02
N ASP A 24 32.54 27.91 28.40
CA ASP A 24 32.30 26.79 27.47
C ASP A 24 31.64 27.36 26.20
N GLY A 25 32.46 27.56 25.17
CA GLY A 25 32.01 27.98 23.85
C GLY A 25 31.44 26.78 23.09
N GLY A 26 30.12 26.76 22.88
CA GLY A 26 29.49 25.78 21.99
C GLY A 26 29.94 25.99 20.55
N VAL A 27 30.79 25.09 20.03
CA VAL A 27 31.25 25.12 18.64
C VAL A 27 30.17 24.56 17.71
N GLU A 28 29.75 25.36 16.74
CA GLU A 28 28.83 24.94 15.68
C GLU A 28 29.50 23.90 14.75
N LEU A 29 28.85 22.75 14.56
CA LEU A 29 29.29 21.71 13.62
C LEU A 29 28.92 22.09 12.18
N HIS A 30 29.83 22.79 11.50
CA HIS A 30 29.84 22.86 10.05
C HIS A 30 30.42 21.55 9.45
N PRO A 31 29.79 20.95 8.41
CA PRO A 31 30.33 19.76 7.76
C PRO A 31 31.51 20.12 6.85
N LEU A 32 32.73 19.91 7.34
CA LEU A 32 33.94 19.97 6.52
C LEU A 32 33.98 18.75 5.59
N GLY A 33 33.52 18.94 4.35
CA GLY A 33 33.62 17.95 3.29
C GLY A 33 35.08 17.74 2.86
N LEU A 34 35.74 16.75 3.45
CA LEU A 34 37.02 16.23 2.99
C LEU A 34 36.78 14.97 2.16
N ARG A 35 37.20 14.99 0.89
CA ARG A 35 37.22 13.80 0.03
C ARG A 35 38.29 12.83 0.55
N PHE A 36 37.86 11.73 1.15
CA PHE A 36 38.77 10.69 1.67
C PHE A 36 39.29 9.73 0.59
N ASP A 37 38.62 9.63 -0.56
CA ASP A 37 38.91 8.62 -1.60
C ASP A 37 40.24 8.88 -2.34
N ASP A 38 40.60 10.14 -2.58
CA ASP A 38 41.81 10.50 -3.34
C ASP A 38 43.11 10.17 -2.57
N GLY A 39 43.10 10.21 -1.23
CA GLY A 39 44.29 9.98 -0.41
C GLY A 39 44.78 8.54 -0.45
N ILE A 40 43.85 7.58 -0.35
CA ILE A 40 44.16 6.14 -0.33
C ILE A 40 44.58 5.66 -1.72
N ALA A 41 43.94 6.14 -2.78
CA ALA A 41 44.33 5.83 -4.16
C ALA A 41 45.74 6.37 -4.49
N THR A 42 46.08 7.57 -4.03
CA THR A 42 47.41 8.18 -4.24
C THR A 42 48.51 7.47 -3.44
N ALA A 43 48.19 6.92 -2.27
CA ALA A 43 49.10 6.05 -1.51
C ALA A 43 49.30 4.68 -2.20
N ARG A 44 48.23 4.10 -2.75
CA ARG A 44 48.27 2.81 -3.47
C ARG A 44 49.22 2.84 -4.68
N ASN A 45 49.21 3.92 -5.46
CA ASN A 45 50.08 4.01 -6.64
C ASN A 45 51.55 4.27 -6.25
N ARG A 46 51.83 5.09 -5.22
CA ARG A 46 53.20 5.38 -4.79
C ARG A 46 53.95 4.19 -4.19
N TYR A 47 53.26 3.12 -3.79
CA TYR A 47 53.88 1.89 -3.28
C TYR A 47 54.27 0.90 -4.41
N TYR A 48 53.69 1.04 -5.61
CA TYR A 48 54.00 0.16 -6.76
C TYR A 48 55.18 0.66 -7.61
N GLU A 49 55.66 1.88 -7.40
CA GLU A 49 56.79 2.47 -8.15
C GLU A 49 58.16 2.27 -7.47
N SER A 50 58.24 1.67 -6.28
CA SER A 50 59.49 1.59 -5.49
C SER A 50 60.11 0.20 -5.31
N GLU A 51 59.56 -0.86 -5.90
CA GLU A 51 60.14 -2.23 -5.86
C GLU A 51 60.27 -2.82 -7.27
N PHE A 52 61.22 -2.28 -8.03
CA PHE A 52 61.80 -2.95 -9.19
C PHE A 52 63.30 -2.64 -9.31
N ASP A 53 64.06 -3.00 -8.27
CA ASP A 53 65.50 -3.26 -8.43
C ASP A 53 65.99 -4.36 -7.48
N THR A 54 67.02 -5.07 -7.92
CA THR A 54 67.29 -6.47 -7.50
C THR A 54 68.09 -6.64 -6.22
N ASN A 55 67.76 -7.67 -5.43
CA ASN A 55 68.72 -8.79 -5.23
C ASN A 55 68.09 -10.04 -4.55
N GLU A 56 68.28 -11.20 -5.18
CA GLU A 56 67.91 -12.52 -4.66
C GLU A 56 69.05 -13.16 -3.84
N SER A 57 69.17 -12.87 -2.54
CA SER A 57 69.98 -13.71 -1.64
C SER A 57 69.74 -13.46 -0.14
N GLU A 58 68.57 -13.84 0.39
CA GLU A 58 68.38 -14.26 1.80
C GLU A 58 66.91 -14.66 2.04
N LYS A 59 66.62 -15.97 1.93
CA LYS A 59 65.30 -16.54 2.24
C LYS A 59 65.44 -17.87 2.98
N SER A 60 65.44 -17.80 4.31
CA SER A 60 64.89 -18.88 5.14
C SER A 60 64.55 -18.36 6.55
N THR A 61 63.36 -18.75 7.03
CA THR A 61 62.88 -18.73 8.42
C THR A 61 62.24 -17.46 9.02
N GLU A 62 62.60 -16.22 8.68
CA GLU A 62 61.93 -15.02 9.28
C GLU A 62 60.63 -14.55 8.57
N SER A 63 60.28 -15.13 7.42
CA SER A 63 59.26 -14.56 6.53
C SER A 63 57.79 -14.89 6.87
N SER A 64 57.51 -15.78 7.84
CA SER A 64 56.13 -16.18 8.16
C SER A 64 55.47 -15.22 9.14
N GLU A 65 56.06 -15.05 10.33
CA GLU A 65 55.48 -14.25 11.42
C GLU A 65 55.37 -12.77 11.04
N ILE A 66 56.35 -12.22 10.29
CA ILE A 66 56.33 -10.83 9.83
C ILE A 66 55.23 -10.60 8.76
N MET A 67 54.91 -11.62 7.95
CA MET A 67 53.82 -11.55 6.96
C MET A 67 52.44 -11.65 7.60
N ASP A 68 52.25 -12.56 8.56
CA ASP A 68 50.98 -12.67 9.29
C ASP A 68 50.75 -11.43 10.16
N TRP A 69 51.76 -10.97 10.90
CA TRP A 69 51.66 -9.74 11.70
C TRP A 69 51.37 -8.49 10.85
N ARG A 70 51.97 -8.39 9.63
CA ARG A 70 51.59 -7.33 8.66
C ARG A 70 50.11 -7.45 8.26
N ARG A 71 49.65 -8.67 7.95
CA ARG A 71 48.27 -8.93 7.50
C ARG A 71 47.25 -8.56 8.58
N GLU A 72 47.45 -9.03 9.81
CA GLU A 72 46.61 -8.69 10.96
C GLU A 72 46.59 -7.18 11.24
N SER A 73 47.74 -6.51 11.11
CA SER A 73 47.85 -5.05 11.30
C SER A 73 47.11 -4.25 10.21
N TRP A 74 47.10 -4.73 8.96
CA TRP A 74 46.36 -4.12 7.86
C TRP A 74 44.85 -4.38 7.95
N ASP A 75 44.44 -5.61 8.28
CA ASP A 75 43.04 -5.99 8.46
C ASP A 75 42.39 -5.21 9.63
N PHE A 76 43.16 -4.90 10.69
CA PHE A 76 42.72 -4.04 11.80
C PHE A 76 42.58 -2.55 11.39
N LEU A 77 43.39 -2.07 10.44
CA LEU A 77 43.41 -0.66 10.01
C LEU A 77 42.38 -0.31 8.93
N VAL A 78 42.11 -1.24 8.01
CA VAL A 78 41.17 -1.03 6.89
C VAL A 78 39.74 -1.44 7.26
N GLY A 79 39.60 -2.35 8.23
CA GLY A 79 38.33 -2.97 8.56
C GLY A 79 37.91 -4.03 7.53
N PRO A 80 37.00 -4.96 7.90
CA PRO A 80 36.55 -6.01 7.01
C PRO A 80 35.69 -5.45 5.85
N GLU A 81 35.94 -5.92 4.62
CA GLU A 81 35.19 -5.52 3.42
C GLU A 81 33.66 -5.69 3.56
N TYR A 82 32.90 -4.81 2.90
CA TYR A 82 31.44 -4.92 2.79
C TYR A 82 31.01 -6.31 2.30
N PRO A 83 30.14 -7.06 3.01
CA PRO A 83 29.84 -8.45 2.69
C PRO A 83 29.19 -8.64 1.32
N LYS A 84 29.92 -9.25 0.37
CA LYS A 84 29.46 -9.55 -1.00
C LYS A 84 28.22 -10.47 -1.05
N SER A 85 27.87 -11.13 0.05
CA SER A 85 26.63 -11.92 0.22
C SER A 85 25.36 -11.06 0.22
N VAL A 86 25.45 -9.79 0.63
CA VAL A 86 24.32 -8.87 0.81
C VAL A 86 23.58 -8.58 -0.50
N VAL A 87 24.29 -8.54 -1.64
CA VAL A 87 23.69 -8.29 -2.97
C VAL A 87 22.57 -9.30 -3.26
N PHE A 88 22.79 -10.58 -2.94
CA PHE A 88 21.79 -11.64 -3.15
C PHE A 88 20.54 -11.44 -2.28
N ILE A 89 20.70 -10.93 -1.05
CA ILE A 89 19.60 -10.68 -0.10
C ILE A 89 18.76 -9.47 -0.55
N ILE A 90 19.41 -8.39 -0.99
CA ILE A 90 18.74 -7.17 -1.46
C ILE A 90 18.01 -7.43 -2.80
N SER A 91 18.64 -8.15 -3.73
CA SER A 91 17.97 -8.58 -4.96
C SER A 91 16.77 -9.49 -4.68
N ASN A 92 16.87 -10.37 -3.68
CA ASN A 92 15.73 -11.19 -3.26
C ASN A 92 14.59 -10.34 -2.67
N GLU A 93 14.90 -9.37 -1.80
CA GLU A 93 13.89 -8.47 -1.24
C GLU A 93 13.19 -7.65 -2.33
N PHE A 94 13.93 -7.11 -3.30
CA PHE A 94 13.34 -6.38 -4.43
C PHE A 94 12.34 -7.22 -5.21
N CYS A 95 12.72 -8.44 -5.61
CA CYS A 95 11.87 -9.33 -6.40
C CYS A 95 10.66 -9.87 -5.61
N GLU A 96 10.84 -10.16 -4.31
CA GLU A 96 9.73 -10.55 -3.42
C GLU A 96 8.73 -9.39 -3.27
N ARG A 97 9.21 -8.16 -3.05
CA ARG A 97 8.36 -6.98 -2.86
C ARG A 97 7.63 -6.62 -4.15
N PHE A 98 8.30 -6.73 -5.30
CA PHE A 98 7.64 -6.64 -6.60
C PHE A 98 6.48 -7.63 -6.71
N ASN A 99 6.70 -8.90 -6.34
CA ASN A 99 5.65 -9.91 -6.41
C ASN A 99 4.48 -9.58 -5.48
N TYR A 100 4.77 -9.29 -4.21
CA TYR A 100 3.76 -8.99 -3.19
C TYR A 100 2.89 -7.79 -3.56
N TYR A 101 3.50 -6.64 -3.87
CA TYR A 101 2.75 -5.41 -4.15
C TYR A 101 2.06 -5.44 -5.52
N GLY A 102 2.69 -6.01 -6.56
CA GLY A 102 2.10 -6.16 -7.89
C GLY A 102 0.85 -7.04 -7.88
N MET A 103 0.94 -8.22 -7.27
CA MET A 103 -0.20 -9.13 -7.10
C MET A 103 -1.31 -8.46 -6.27
N ARG A 104 -0.96 -7.85 -5.13
CA ARG A 104 -1.93 -7.19 -4.23
C ARG A 104 -2.67 -6.05 -4.92
N ALA A 105 -2.01 -5.24 -5.75
CA ALA A 105 -2.62 -4.09 -6.42
C ALA A 105 -3.81 -4.48 -7.32
N ILE A 106 -3.68 -5.57 -8.08
CA ILE A 106 -4.71 -6.04 -9.01
C ILE A 106 -5.73 -7.00 -8.39
N LEU A 107 -5.47 -7.50 -7.17
CA LEU A 107 -6.24 -8.57 -6.54
C LEU A 107 -7.72 -8.21 -6.34
N GLY A 108 -8.02 -7.00 -5.83
CA GLY A 108 -9.40 -6.54 -5.64
C GLY A 108 -10.20 -6.55 -6.95
N LEU A 109 -9.58 -6.10 -8.04
CA LEU A 109 -10.19 -6.08 -9.37
C LEU A 109 -10.30 -7.46 -10.02
N TYR A 110 -9.43 -8.42 -9.66
CA TYR A 110 -9.53 -9.82 -10.10
C TYR A 110 -10.71 -10.56 -9.44
N LEU A 111 -10.83 -10.42 -8.11
CA LEU A 111 -11.97 -10.93 -7.32
C LEU A 111 -13.29 -10.36 -7.85
N THR A 112 -13.29 -9.04 -8.09
CA THR A 112 -14.03 -8.28 -9.11
C THR A 112 -14.49 -9.07 -10.34
N HIS A 113 -13.65 -9.01 -11.37
CA HIS A 113 -13.97 -9.26 -12.77
C HIS A 113 -14.02 -10.72 -13.18
N LYS A 114 -13.03 -11.51 -12.76
CA LYS A 114 -12.85 -12.87 -13.27
C LYS A 114 -13.46 -13.90 -12.35
N LEU A 115 -13.63 -13.58 -11.06
CA LEU A 115 -14.31 -14.44 -10.10
C LEU A 115 -15.76 -14.02 -9.81
N GLY A 116 -16.21 -12.84 -10.23
CA GLY A 116 -17.60 -12.42 -10.06
C GLY A 116 -18.03 -12.32 -8.60
N TYR A 117 -17.14 -11.86 -7.72
CA TYR A 117 -17.52 -11.39 -6.39
C TYR A 117 -17.99 -9.93 -6.48
N ASN A 118 -18.93 -9.53 -5.61
CA ASN A 118 -19.24 -8.11 -5.45
C ASN A 118 -18.09 -7.41 -4.68
N GLU A 119 -18.04 -6.08 -4.74
CA GLU A 119 -16.99 -5.26 -4.11
C GLU A 119 -16.89 -5.50 -2.60
N GLU A 120 -18.01 -5.76 -1.91
CA GLU A 120 -18.05 -6.15 -0.50
C GLU A 120 -17.27 -7.45 -0.22
N ARG A 121 -17.62 -8.55 -0.91
CA ARG A 121 -16.95 -9.85 -0.72
C ARG A 121 -15.50 -9.81 -1.20
N ALA A 122 -15.20 -9.04 -2.24
CA ALA A 122 -13.82 -8.83 -2.69
C ALA A 122 -12.99 -8.08 -1.64
N THR A 123 -13.57 -7.06 -0.99
CA THR A 123 -12.95 -6.35 0.15
C THR A 123 -12.70 -7.32 1.31
N VAL A 124 -13.70 -8.13 1.70
CA VAL A 124 -13.55 -9.14 2.75
C VAL A 124 -12.44 -10.14 2.44
N LEU A 125 -12.41 -10.72 1.23
CA LEU A 125 -11.37 -11.68 0.83
C LEU A 125 -9.97 -11.05 0.78
N PHE A 126 -9.85 -9.80 0.32
CA PHE A 126 -8.59 -9.04 0.31
C PHE A 126 -8.03 -8.81 1.73
N HIS A 127 -8.89 -8.45 2.69
CA HIS A 127 -8.48 -8.24 4.07
C HIS A 127 -8.27 -9.55 4.85
N ILE A 128 -9.00 -10.63 4.55
CA ILE A 128 -8.68 -11.97 5.06
C ILE A 128 -7.27 -12.40 4.60
N PHE A 129 -6.96 -12.25 3.30
CA PHE A 129 -5.63 -12.53 2.77
C PHE A 129 -4.55 -11.70 3.50
N THR A 130 -4.77 -10.38 3.61
CA THR A 130 -3.83 -9.47 4.27
C THR A 130 -3.67 -9.80 5.77
N MET A 131 -4.74 -10.17 6.47
CA MET A 131 -4.70 -10.62 7.86
C MET A 131 -3.80 -11.85 8.02
N VAL A 132 -3.96 -12.89 7.17
CA VAL A 132 -3.13 -14.10 7.24
C VAL A 132 -1.65 -13.77 6.95
N VAL A 133 -1.37 -12.89 5.98
CA VAL A 133 -0.01 -12.38 5.68
C VAL A 133 0.66 -11.76 6.91
N TYR A 134 -0.10 -11.10 7.79
CA TYR A 134 0.45 -10.41 8.97
C TYR A 134 0.34 -11.20 10.29
N ILE A 135 -0.39 -12.33 10.33
CA ILE A 135 -0.32 -13.33 11.42
C ILE A 135 0.89 -14.24 11.25
N PHE A 136 1.18 -14.68 10.02
CA PHE A 136 2.25 -15.64 9.75
C PHE A 136 3.70 -15.25 10.09
N PRO A 137 4.09 -13.96 10.26
CA PRO A 137 5.40 -13.58 10.80
C PRO A 137 5.68 -14.19 12.18
N LEU A 138 4.67 -14.30 13.05
CA LEU A 138 4.84 -14.93 14.36
C LEU A 138 5.26 -16.40 14.22
N VAL A 139 4.58 -17.13 13.32
CA VAL A 139 4.87 -18.54 13.01
C VAL A 139 6.23 -18.69 12.32
N GLY A 140 6.56 -17.81 11.38
CA GLY A 140 7.85 -17.81 10.68
C GLY A 140 9.04 -17.59 11.62
N ALA A 141 8.93 -16.62 12.55
CA ALA A 141 9.93 -16.38 13.58
C ALA A 141 10.12 -17.61 14.48
N LEU A 142 9.02 -18.20 15.01
CA LEU A 142 9.09 -19.39 15.85
C LEU A 142 9.77 -20.60 15.14
N ILE A 143 9.53 -20.77 13.84
CA ILE A 143 10.16 -21.83 13.02
C ILE A 143 11.66 -21.54 12.80
N ALA A 144 12.02 -20.29 12.49
CA ALA A 144 13.42 -19.88 12.29
C ALA A 144 14.26 -20.00 13.57
N ASP A 145 13.76 -19.45 14.67
CA ASP A 145 14.47 -19.35 15.95
C ASP A 145 14.42 -20.65 16.77
N GLY A 146 13.49 -21.55 16.43
CA GLY A 146 13.29 -22.81 17.16
C GLY A 146 14.00 -24.03 16.58
N CYS A 147 13.94 -24.23 15.26
CA CYS A 147 14.31 -25.52 14.68
C CYS A 147 15.02 -25.45 13.33
N LEU A 148 14.65 -24.54 12.43
CA LEU A 148 15.17 -24.54 11.06
C LEU A 148 16.38 -23.59 10.87
N GLY A 149 16.45 -22.49 11.61
CA GLY A 149 17.37 -21.38 11.35
C GLY A 149 16.89 -20.51 10.18
N LYS A 150 17.12 -19.20 10.28
CA LYS A 150 16.62 -18.16 9.35
C LYS A 150 16.76 -18.56 7.86
N TYR A 151 17.93 -19.01 7.43
CA TYR A 151 18.19 -19.41 6.03
C TYR A 151 17.24 -20.52 5.52
N LYS A 152 17.01 -21.58 6.31
CA LYS A 152 16.14 -22.69 5.87
C LYS A 152 14.67 -22.27 5.88
N THR A 153 14.26 -21.48 6.85
CA THR A 153 12.91 -20.90 6.91
C THR A 153 12.63 -20.04 5.68
N ILE A 154 13.54 -19.13 5.33
CA ILE A 154 13.43 -18.31 4.11
C ILE A 154 13.31 -19.22 2.88
N LEU A 155 14.18 -20.22 2.73
CA LEU A 155 14.17 -21.10 1.58
C LEU A 155 12.85 -21.89 1.41
N TYR A 156 12.40 -22.61 2.44
CA TYR A 156 11.21 -23.46 2.32
C TYR A 156 9.91 -22.66 2.18
N LEU A 157 9.79 -21.52 2.88
CA LEU A 157 8.62 -20.66 2.76
C LEU A 157 8.61 -19.91 1.42
N SER A 158 9.76 -19.57 0.84
CA SER A 158 9.85 -19.04 -0.53
C SER A 158 9.43 -20.07 -1.59
N ILE A 159 9.68 -21.36 -1.39
CA ILE A 159 9.13 -22.42 -2.27
C ILE A 159 7.60 -22.45 -2.19
N ILE A 160 7.03 -22.40 -0.99
CA ILE A 160 5.57 -22.33 -0.77
C ILE A 160 4.98 -21.08 -1.43
N TYR A 161 5.66 -19.93 -1.33
CA TYR A 161 5.26 -18.69 -2.00
C TYR A 161 5.29 -18.86 -3.53
N CYS A 162 6.37 -19.40 -4.12
CA CYS A 162 6.46 -19.64 -5.55
C CYS A 162 5.31 -20.53 -6.06
N LEU A 163 4.98 -21.61 -5.33
CA LEU A 163 3.85 -22.49 -5.66
C LEU A 163 2.51 -21.74 -5.61
N GLY A 164 2.28 -20.93 -4.57
CA GLY A 164 1.07 -20.11 -4.45
C GLY A 164 0.92 -19.08 -5.57
N ALA A 165 2.00 -18.37 -5.90
CA ALA A 165 2.03 -17.37 -6.97
C ALA A 165 1.76 -18.00 -8.35
N MET A 166 2.39 -19.14 -8.65
CA MET A 166 2.11 -19.91 -9.87
C MET A 166 0.66 -20.42 -9.90
N LEU A 167 0.10 -20.85 -8.77
CA LEU A 167 -1.27 -21.34 -8.71
C LEU A 167 -2.31 -20.24 -8.97
N VAL A 168 -2.08 -19.01 -8.49
CA VAL A 168 -2.92 -17.84 -8.84
C VAL A 168 -2.78 -17.49 -10.32
N ALA A 169 -1.57 -17.49 -10.87
CA ALA A 169 -1.34 -17.21 -12.30
C ALA A 169 -2.01 -18.25 -13.22
N ILE A 170 -1.97 -19.53 -12.86
CA ILE A 170 -2.68 -20.62 -13.56
C ILE A 170 -4.20 -20.47 -13.40
N GLY A 171 -4.70 -20.12 -12.19
CA GLY A 171 -6.12 -19.85 -11.95
C GLY A 171 -6.67 -18.71 -12.80
N ALA A 172 -5.84 -17.73 -13.18
CA ALA A 172 -6.24 -16.66 -14.08
C ALA A 172 -6.33 -17.05 -15.57
N ILE A 173 -6.08 -18.31 -15.93
CA ILE A 173 -6.29 -18.85 -17.30
C ILE A 173 -7.71 -19.44 -17.39
N PRO A 174 -8.51 -19.11 -18.44
CA PRO A 174 -9.89 -19.59 -18.59
C PRO A 174 -9.96 -21.07 -19.02
N ILE A 175 -9.58 -21.98 -18.14
CA ILE A 175 -9.59 -23.43 -18.38
C ILE A 175 -10.98 -24.01 -18.03
N LEU A 176 -11.64 -24.60 -19.02
CA LEU A 176 -12.99 -25.17 -18.88
C LEU A 176 -13.03 -26.24 -17.77
N GLY A 177 -14.01 -26.13 -16.87
CA GLY A 177 -14.22 -27.09 -15.77
C GLY A 177 -13.31 -26.91 -14.55
N MET A 178 -12.35 -25.97 -14.57
CA MET A 178 -11.51 -25.70 -13.40
C MET A 178 -12.30 -24.96 -12.29
N PRO A 179 -12.20 -25.37 -11.01
CA PRO A 179 -12.82 -24.65 -9.89
C PRO A 179 -12.00 -23.40 -9.52
N VAL A 180 -11.97 -22.40 -10.41
CA VAL A 180 -11.06 -21.24 -10.36
C VAL A 180 -11.06 -20.51 -9.01
N LYS A 181 -12.22 -20.37 -8.37
CA LYS A 181 -12.36 -19.77 -7.03
C LYS A 181 -11.58 -20.54 -5.96
N GLY A 182 -11.65 -21.87 -5.97
CA GLY A 182 -10.92 -22.73 -5.05
C GLY A 182 -9.41 -22.72 -5.33
N VAL A 183 -9.03 -22.80 -6.61
CA VAL A 183 -7.62 -22.70 -7.04
C VAL A 183 -6.99 -21.38 -6.58
N THR A 184 -7.70 -20.26 -6.79
CA THR A 184 -7.26 -18.93 -6.33
C THR A 184 -7.16 -18.87 -4.82
N ALA A 185 -8.16 -19.37 -4.07
CA ALA A 185 -8.15 -19.34 -2.61
C ALA A 185 -6.98 -20.13 -2.01
N VAL A 186 -6.66 -21.31 -2.56
CA VAL A 186 -5.48 -22.09 -2.18
C VAL A 186 -4.19 -21.34 -2.54
N GLY A 187 -4.13 -20.74 -3.73
CA GLY A 187 -2.98 -19.94 -4.16
C GLY A 187 -2.69 -18.74 -3.24
N LEU A 188 -3.73 -17.96 -2.90
CA LEU A 188 -3.65 -16.84 -1.96
C LEU A 188 -3.25 -17.29 -0.54
N LEU A 189 -3.75 -18.43 -0.08
CA LEU A 189 -3.32 -19.00 1.20
C LEU A 189 -1.83 -19.33 1.16
N LEU A 190 -1.35 -20.09 0.17
CA LEU A 190 0.07 -20.44 0.01
C LEU A 190 0.96 -19.19 -0.09
N ILE A 191 0.53 -18.16 -0.82
CA ILE A 191 1.21 -16.85 -0.83
C ILE A 191 1.30 -16.28 0.59
N ALA A 192 0.18 -16.23 1.32
CA ALA A 192 0.13 -15.64 2.66
C ALA A 192 1.02 -16.37 3.68
N LEU A 193 1.05 -17.71 3.63
CA LEU A 193 1.97 -18.54 4.42
C LEU A 193 3.44 -18.20 4.08
N GLY A 194 3.74 -18.09 2.78
CA GLY A 194 5.06 -17.81 2.24
C GLY A 194 5.58 -16.42 2.61
N THR A 195 4.97 -15.34 2.09
CA THR A 195 5.41 -13.96 2.37
C THR A 195 5.33 -13.62 3.86
N GLY A 196 4.30 -14.12 4.56
CA GLY A 196 4.12 -13.88 5.98
C GLY A 196 5.28 -14.43 6.81
N GLY A 197 5.65 -15.70 6.62
CA GLY A 197 6.69 -16.31 7.43
C GLY A 197 8.13 -15.95 7.03
N ILE A 198 8.40 -15.44 5.82
CA ILE A 198 9.73 -14.93 5.46
C ILE A 198 10.01 -13.51 5.97
N LYS A 199 8.99 -12.64 6.08
CA LYS A 199 9.10 -11.24 6.54
C LYS A 199 10.01 -11.01 7.77
N PRO A 200 9.88 -11.75 8.89
CA PRO A 200 10.73 -11.53 10.08
C PRO A 200 12.16 -12.06 9.89
N CYS A 201 12.39 -12.94 8.92
CA CYS A 201 13.66 -13.65 8.76
C CYS A 201 14.63 -12.92 7.83
N VAL A 202 14.15 -12.32 6.72
CA VAL A 202 15.03 -11.80 5.66
C VAL A 202 15.88 -10.61 6.12
N SER A 203 15.28 -9.60 6.76
CA SER A 203 16.00 -8.43 7.26
C SER A 203 17.00 -8.80 8.37
N ALA A 204 16.59 -9.67 9.30
CA ALA A 204 17.44 -10.20 10.37
C ALA A 204 18.61 -11.05 9.83
N PHE A 205 18.37 -11.84 8.78
CA PHE A 205 19.41 -12.63 8.10
C PHE A 205 20.37 -11.77 7.28
N GLY A 206 19.90 -10.64 6.73
CA GLY A 206 20.76 -9.61 6.14
C GLY A 206 21.68 -8.94 7.16
N GLY A 207 21.14 -8.61 8.34
CA GLY A 207 21.94 -8.09 9.46
C GLY A 207 23.01 -9.08 9.95
N ASP A 208 22.70 -10.38 10.01
CA ASP A 208 23.65 -11.45 10.38
C ASP A 208 24.89 -11.56 9.45
N GLN A 209 24.91 -10.87 8.30
CA GLN A 209 26.06 -10.89 7.38
C GLN A 209 27.22 -9.99 7.83
N PHE A 210 26.96 -9.04 8.74
CA PHE A 210 27.93 -8.03 9.19
C PHE A 210 28.58 -8.40 10.51
N LYS A 211 29.88 -8.12 10.66
CA LYS A 211 30.63 -8.34 11.90
C LYS A 211 30.62 -7.08 12.77
N LEU A 212 29.82 -7.11 13.84
CA LEU A 212 29.77 -6.04 14.84
C LEU A 212 30.91 -6.19 15.88
N PRO A 213 31.45 -5.08 16.44
CA PRO A 213 31.08 -3.69 16.17
C PRO A 213 31.71 -3.10 14.89
N ALA A 214 32.69 -3.77 14.28
CA ALA A 214 33.52 -3.21 13.20
C ALA A 214 32.74 -2.70 11.98
N GLN A 215 31.63 -3.34 11.61
CA GLN A 215 30.83 -3.01 10.42
C GLN A 215 29.51 -2.28 10.75
N ALA A 216 29.45 -1.53 11.85
CA ALA A 216 28.22 -0.84 12.28
C ALA A 216 27.71 0.19 11.24
N LEU A 217 28.61 0.92 10.58
CA LEU A 217 28.23 1.89 9.54
C LEU A 217 27.73 1.21 8.25
N ASP A 218 28.39 0.12 7.83
CA ASP A 218 27.98 -0.67 6.67
C ASP A 218 26.58 -1.28 6.88
N LEU A 219 26.26 -1.70 8.10
CA LEU A 219 24.95 -2.22 8.48
C LEU A 219 23.83 -1.16 8.35
N LEU A 220 24.11 0.11 8.69
CA LEU A 220 23.17 1.22 8.47
C LEU A 220 22.97 1.49 6.97
N GLN A 221 24.04 1.40 6.17
CA GLN A 221 23.95 1.52 4.71
C GLN A 221 23.15 0.35 4.11
N PHE A 222 23.32 -0.87 4.62
CA PHE A 222 22.52 -2.03 4.24
C PHE A 222 21.02 -1.78 4.46
N PHE A 223 20.61 -1.37 5.66
CA PHE A 223 19.19 -1.12 5.94
C PHE A 223 18.63 0.03 5.08
N SER A 224 19.44 1.04 4.76
CA SER A 224 19.06 2.11 3.84
C SER A 224 18.81 1.59 2.41
N LEU A 225 19.68 0.72 1.90
CA LEU A 225 19.54 0.11 0.58
C LEU A 225 18.40 -0.94 0.53
N PHE A 226 18.18 -1.67 1.63
CA PHE A 226 17.04 -2.58 1.82
C PHE A 226 15.71 -1.82 1.78
N TYR A 227 15.64 -0.67 2.48
CA TYR A 227 14.48 0.23 2.45
C TYR A 227 14.21 0.80 1.05
N PHE A 228 15.26 1.19 0.33
CA PHE A 228 15.15 1.59 -1.08
C PHE A 228 14.61 0.46 -1.96
N ALA A 229 15.13 -0.77 -1.82
CA ALA A 229 14.68 -1.93 -2.58
C ALA A 229 13.20 -2.25 -2.38
N ILE A 230 12.68 -2.14 -1.14
CA ILE A 230 11.25 -2.30 -0.82
C ILE A 230 10.40 -1.29 -1.60
N ASN A 231 10.73 0.00 -1.52
CA ASN A 231 9.95 1.06 -2.15
C ASN A 231 10.07 1.04 -3.68
N ALA A 232 11.26 0.72 -4.22
CA ALA A 232 11.47 0.54 -5.65
C ALA A 232 10.65 -0.65 -6.19
N GLY A 233 10.69 -1.80 -5.52
CA GLY A 233 9.89 -2.97 -5.89
C GLY A 233 8.38 -2.68 -5.86
N SER A 234 7.91 -2.03 -4.80
CA SER A 234 6.52 -1.59 -4.65
C SER A 234 6.09 -0.61 -5.77
N THR A 235 6.87 0.46 -6.00
CA THR A 235 6.58 1.48 -7.01
C THR A 235 6.54 0.88 -8.42
N ILE A 236 7.53 0.07 -8.79
CA ILE A 236 7.58 -0.49 -10.14
C ILE A 236 6.46 -1.51 -10.34
N SER A 237 6.18 -2.38 -9.36
CA SER A 237 5.12 -3.39 -9.49
C SER A 237 3.70 -2.79 -9.51
N THR A 238 3.42 -1.79 -8.67
CA THR A 238 2.12 -1.08 -8.66
C THR A 238 1.89 -0.25 -9.93
N MET A 239 2.95 0.11 -10.67
CA MET A 239 2.83 0.73 -11.99
C MET A 239 2.70 -0.31 -13.12
N VAL A 240 3.58 -1.31 -13.15
CA VAL A 240 3.73 -2.28 -14.26
C VAL A 240 2.64 -3.34 -14.23
N THR A 241 2.24 -3.87 -13.07
CA THR A 241 1.28 -4.97 -13.01
C THR A 241 -0.12 -4.55 -13.52
N PRO A 242 -0.67 -3.37 -13.19
CA PRO A 242 -1.87 -2.84 -13.84
C PRO A 242 -1.76 -2.59 -15.35
N ILE A 243 -0.56 -2.23 -15.85
CA ILE A 243 -0.30 -2.08 -17.30
C ILE A 243 -0.39 -3.46 -17.97
N LEU A 244 0.30 -4.47 -17.44
CA LEU A 244 0.22 -5.85 -17.93
C LEU A 244 -1.21 -6.41 -17.86
N ARG A 245 -2.00 -5.98 -16.87
CA ARG A 245 -3.39 -6.40 -16.70
C ARG A 245 -4.32 -5.84 -17.79
N ALA A 246 -4.21 -4.56 -18.15
CA ALA A 246 -5.26 -3.89 -18.94
C ALA A 246 -4.81 -3.34 -20.31
N ASP A 247 -3.51 -3.28 -20.59
CA ASP A 247 -3.01 -2.90 -21.92
C ASP A 247 -2.65 -4.12 -22.78
N VAL A 248 -2.56 -5.31 -22.17
CA VAL A 248 -2.32 -6.59 -22.84
C VAL A 248 -3.60 -7.42 -22.84
N HIS A 249 -3.97 -7.95 -24.00
CA HIS A 249 -5.19 -8.72 -24.23
C HIS A 249 -4.82 -10.21 -24.31
N CYS A 250 -5.56 -11.09 -23.64
CA CYS A 250 -5.22 -12.52 -23.54
C CYS A 250 -6.46 -13.39 -23.63
N PHE A 251 -6.33 -14.55 -24.31
CA PHE A 251 -7.41 -15.54 -24.46
C PHE A 251 -8.73 -15.02 -25.05
N GLY A 252 -8.71 -13.86 -25.74
CA GLY A 252 -9.90 -13.18 -26.26
C GLY A 252 -10.54 -12.17 -25.31
N ASP A 253 -9.98 -11.97 -24.11
CA ASP A 253 -10.38 -10.94 -23.16
C ASP A 253 -9.57 -9.64 -23.32
N ASP A 254 -10.20 -8.49 -23.03
CA ASP A 254 -9.56 -7.16 -22.97
C ASP A 254 -8.63 -6.97 -21.75
N ASP A 255 -8.67 -7.87 -20.76
CA ASP A 255 -7.82 -7.87 -19.55
C ASP A 255 -6.97 -9.17 -19.49
N CYS A 256 -5.66 -9.08 -19.32
CA CYS A 256 -4.73 -10.20 -19.14
C CYS A 256 -4.24 -10.40 -17.69
N TYR A 257 -5.11 -10.92 -16.82
CA TYR A 257 -4.74 -11.26 -15.43
C TYR A 257 -3.69 -12.38 -15.32
N SER A 258 -3.65 -13.33 -16.26
CA SER A 258 -2.68 -14.44 -16.26
C SER A 258 -1.24 -13.95 -16.38
N LEU A 259 -0.96 -12.99 -17.27
CA LEU A 259 0.34 -12.34 -17.40
C LEU A 259 0.64 -11.45 -16.19
N ALA A 260 -0.37 -10.69 -15.74
CA ALA A 260 -0.23 -9.76 -14.63
C ALA A 260 0.08 -10.46 -13.29
N PHE A 261 -0.38 -11.70 -13.07
CA PHE A 261 0.08 -12.55 -11.96
C PHE A 261 1.34 -13.37 -12.31
N GLY A 262 1.49 -13.78 -13.57
CA GLY A 262 2.59 -14.63 -14.03
C GLY A 262 3.96 -13.95 -13.97
N VAL A 263 4.07 -12.67 -14.36
CA VAL A 263 5.34 -11.92 -14.28
C VAL A 263 5.82 -11.76 -12.83
N PRO A 264 4.99 -11.31 -11.86
CA PRO A 264 5.26 -11.41 -10.43
C PRO A 264 5.70 -12.81 -9.96
N ALA A 265 5.02 -13.88 -10.38
CA ALA A 265 5.35 -15.24 -9.99
C ALA A 265 6.73 -15.70 -10.52
N LEU A 266 7.05 -15.37 -11.78
CA LEU A 266 8.36 -15.66 -12.38
C LEU A 266 9.48 -14.88 -11.69
N LEU A 267 9.27 -13.61 -11.36
CA LEU A 267 10.24 -12.82 -10.60
C LEU A 267 10.46 -13.38 -9.19
N MET A 268 9.44 -13.95 -8.55
CA MET A 268 9.60 -14.66 -7.27
C MET A 268 10.44 -15.95 -7.39
N ILE A 269 10.27 -16.70 -8.48
CA ILE A 269 11.13 -17.87 -8.77
C ILE A 269 12.58 -17.43 -8.99
N VAL A 270 12.81 -16.35 -9.75
CA VAL A 270 14.13 -15.74 -9.93
C VAL A 270 14.71 -15.26 -8.59
N SER A 271 13.90 -14.65 -7.73
CA SER A 271 14.25 -14.25 -6.36
C SER A 271 14.83 -15.42 -5.56
N MET A 272 14.12 -16.55 -5.54
CA MET A 272 14.55 -17.76 -4.85
C MET A 272 15.86 -18.33 -5.44
N VAL A 273 16.03 -18.33 -6.76
CA VAL A 273 17.26 -18.78 -7.42
C VAL A 273 18.45 -17.89 -7.05
N ILE A 274 18.28 -16.56 -7.04
CA ILE A 274 19.30 -15.60 -6.60
C ILE A 274 19.66 -15.84 -5.13
N PHE A 275 18.66 -15.99 -4.25
CA PHE A 275 18.90 -16.27 -2.84
C PHE A 275 19.69 -17.56 -2.64
N VAL A 276 19.37 -18.65 -3.35
CA VAL A 276 20.10 -19.92 -3.28
C VAL A 276 21.50 -19.82 -3.88
N ALA A 277 21.72 -19.01 -4.92
CA ALA A 277 23.05 -18.79 -5.50
C ALA A 277 24.05 -18.15 -4.49
N GLY A 278 23.55 -17.36 -3.54
CA GLY A 278 24.33 -16.81 -2.43
C GLY A 278 24.73 -17.81 -1.34
N ARG A 279 24.20 -19.05 -1.34
CA ARG A 279 24.29 -20.03 -0.23
C ARG A 279 25.69 -20.25 0.34
N SER A 280 26.73 -20.28 -0.50
CA SER A 280 28.12 -20.52 -0.07
C SER A 280 28.76 -19.32 0.63
N ARG A 281 28.19 -18.12 0.47
CA ARG A 281 28.72 -16.85 1.02
C ARG A 281 28.00 -16.37 2.27
N TYR A 282 26.89 -17.00 2.65
CA TYR A 282 26.13 -16.55 3.83
C TYR A 282 26.73 -17.00 5.15
N THR A 283 26.90 -16.05 6.05
CA THR A 283 26.97 -16.29 7.51
C THR A 283 25.63 -16.85 7.96
N ARG A 284 25.67 -17.99 8.67
CA ARG A 284 24.48 -18.75 9.08
C ARG A 284 24.59 -19.09 10.57
N ASN A 285 24.01 -18.22 11.38
CA ASN A 285 23.98 -18.37 12.83
C ASN A 285 23.05 -19.54 13.24
N PRO A 286 23.36 -20.25 14.35
CA PRO A 286 22.45 -21.25 14.90
C PRO A 286 21.15 -20.58 15.42
N PRO A 287 20.06 -21.35 15.60
CA PRO A 287 18.81 -20.79 16.13
C PRO A 287 19.02 -20.22 17.55
N SER A 288 18.77 -18.92 17.69
CA SER A 288 18.72 -18.21 18.98
C SER A 288 17.36 -18.45 19.63
N GLY A 289 17.35 -19.01 20.85
CA GLY A 289 16.15 -19.55 21.48
C GLY A 289 14.96 -18.59 21.67
N HIS A 290 13.79 -19.17 21.92
CA HIS A 290 12.50 -18.47 21.86
C HIS A 290 12.24 -17.49 23.02
N MET A 291 12.59 -16.21 22.83
CA MET A 291 12.20 -15.11 23.74
C MET A 291 10.67 -15.04 23.99
N ILE A 292 9.86 -15.40 22.98
CA ILE A 292 8.39 -15.47 23.09
C ILE A 292 7.95 -16.46 24.20
N PHE A 293 8.64 -17.60 24.35
CA PHE A 293 8.31 -18.55 25.43
C PHE A 293 8.73 -18.03 26.80
N GLY A 294 9.83 -17.28 26.91
CA GLY A 294 10.21 -16.60 28.15
C GLY A 294 9.14 -15.59 28.62
N VAL A 295 8.64 -14.75 27.70
CA VAL A 295 7.53 -13.81 27.97
C VAL A 295 6.25 -14.55 28.34
N SER A 296 5.89 -15.60 27.59
CA SER A 296 4.70 -16.41 27.87
C SER A 296 4.76 -17.09 29.24
N GLN A 297 5.90 -17.70 29.60
CA GLN A 297 6.13 -18.28 30.91
C GLN A 297 6.10 -17.22 32.03
N CYS A 298 6.63 -16.02 31.80
CA CYS A 298 6.53 -14.91 32.75
C CYS A 298 5.05 -14.57 33.01
N ILE A 299 4.23 -14.40 31.96
CA ILE A 299 2.81 -14.06 32.11
C ILE A 299 2.03 -15.20 32.77
N THR A 300 2.21 -16.46 32.34
CA THR A 300 1.48 -17.60 32.92
C THR A 300 1.84 -17.84 34.39
N ASN A 301 3.12 -17.72 34.77
CA ASN A 301 3.53 -17.84 36.17
C ASN A 301 3.08 -16.64 37.01
N ALA A 302 3.03 -15.42 36.43
CA ALA A 302 2.45 -14.26 37.10
C ALA A 302 0.96 -14.44 37.39
N ILE A 303 0.17 -14.92 36.42
CA ILE A 303 -1.25 -15.27 36.63
C ILE A 303 -1.38 -16.30 37.76
N LYS A 304 -0.59 -17.38 37.70
CA LYS A 304 -0.66 -18.47 38.68
C LYS A 304 -0.29 -17.98 40.09
N GLY A 305 0.86 -17.33 40.25
CA GLY A 305 1.33 -16.82 41.53
C GLY A 305 0.43 -15.73 42.10
N TRP A 306 -0.20 -14.90 41.25
CA TRP A 306 -1.22 -13.96 41.68
C TRP A 306 -2.48 -14.67 42.20
N CYS A 307 -3.00 -15.66 41.48
CA CYS A 307 -4.16 -16.44 41.93
C CYS A 307 -3.90 -17.23 43.23
N GLU A 308 -2.67 -17.71 43.43
CA GLU A 308 -2.29 -18.49 44.62
C GLU A 308 -1.95 -17.60 45.83
N ASN A 309 -1.24 -16.48 45.62
CA ASN A 309 -0.60 -15.73 46.71
C ASN A 309 -1.08 -14.27 46.88
N SER A 310 -1.91 -13.70 45.98
CA SER A 310 -2.26 -12.26 46.06
C SER A 310 -3.01 -11.83 47.32
N ALA A 311 -3.60 -12.76 48.08
CA ALA A 311 -4.22 -12.45 49.37
C ALA A 311 -3.22 -12.44 50.55
N ASN A 312 -2.07 -13.11 50.40
CA ASN A 312 -1.09 -13.33 51.47
C ASN A 312 0.17 -12.49 51.29
N GLU A 313 0.65 -12.36 50.05
CA GLU A 313 1.90 -11.64 49.69
C GLU A 313 1.63 -10.66 48.54
N PRO A 314 1.11 -9.45 48.82
CA PRO A 314 0.83 -8.45 47.79
C PRO A 314 2.11 -7.80 47.25
N HIS A 315 2.47 -8.11 46.00
CA HIS A 315 3.51 -7.40 45.25
C HIS A 315 3.00 -6.09 44.62
N GLU A 316 3.89 -5.10 44.43
CA GLU A 316 3.55 -3.80 43.81
C GLU A 316 3.07 -3.92 42.36
N HIS A 317 3.58 -4.89 41.59
CA HIS A 317 3.19 -5.09 40.20
C HIS A 317 2.89 -6.57 39.90
N PHE A 318 1.80 -6.81 39.18
CA PHE A 318 1.29 -8.15 38.84
C PHE A 318 2.33 -9.13 38.25
N LEU A 319 3.27 -8.65 37.44
CA LEU A 319 4.32 -9.52 36.88
C LEU A 319 5.38 -10.01 37.89
N ASP A 320 5.47 -9.43 39.09
CA ASP A 320 6.48 -9.81 40.09
C ASP A 320 6.21 -11.19 40.72
N TYR A 321 4.97 -11.68 40.69
CA TYR A 321 4.63 -13.04 41.08
C TYR A 321 5.35 -14.13 40.24
N ALA A 322 5.92 -13.78 39.08
CA ALA A 322 6.73 -14.68 38.27
C ALA A 322 8.23 -14.66 38.61
N GLU A 323 8.70 -13.69 39.40
CA GLU A 323 10.13 -13.47 39.70
C GLU A 323 10.85 -14.72 40.21
N PRO A 324 10.28 -15.54 41.13
CA PRO A 324 10.94 -16.75 41.63
C PRO A 324 11.19 -17.83 40.56
N VAL A 325 10.46 -17.78 39.44
CA VAL A 325 10.49 -18.82 38.39
C VAL A 325 11.30 -18.38 37.16
N VAL A 326 11.09 -17.15 36.69
CA VAL A 326 11.73 -16.64 35.45
C VAL A 326 12.85 -15.63 35.70
N GLY A 327 13.03 -15.19 36.95
CA GLY A 327 14.07 -14.25 37.35
C GLY A 327 13.76 -12.78 37.04
N LYS A 328 14.41 -11.89 37.80
CA LYS A 328 14.21 -10.43 37.78
C LYS A 328 14.32 -9.80 36.39
N GLN A 329 15.27 -10.25 35.57
CA GLN A 329 15.50 -9.67 34.24
C GLN A 329 14.30 -9.89 33.31
N ILE A 330 13.81 -11.13 33.17
CA ILE A 330 12.67 -11.43 32.30
C ILE A 330 11.40 -10.72 32.79
N VAL A 331 11.19 -10.63 34.11
CA VAL A 331 10.09 -9.84 34.70
C VAL A 331 10.19 -8.36 34.32
N HIS A 332 11.38 -7.74 34.49
CA HIS A 332 11.60 -6.33 34.14
C HIS A 332 11.42 -6.07 32.64
N GLU A 333 12.02 -6.89 31.78
CA GLU A 333 11.88 -6.77 30.33
C GLU A 333 10.40 -6.96 29.88
N THR A 334 9.67 -7.87 30.52
CA THR A 334 8.23 -8.10 30.27
C THR A 334 7.36 -6.94 30.78
N LYS A 335 7.73 -6.28 31.91
CA LYS A 335 7.08 -5.04 32.36
C LYS A 335 7.23 -3.94 31.31
N CYS A 336 8.44 -3.71 30.78
CA CYS A 336 8.69 -2.73 29.73
C CYS A 336 7.89 -3.04 28.45
N LEU A 337 7.93 -4.30 27.98
CA LEU A 337 7.13 -4.76 26.84
C LEU A 337 5.63 -4.48 27.05
N THR A 338 5.09 -4.82 28.22
CA THR A 338 3.66 -4.65 28.52
C THR A 338 3.21 -3.18 28.49
N ARG A 339 4.06 -2.23 28.94
CA ARG A 339 3.77 -0.78 28.82
C ARG A 339 3.63 -0.34 27.37
N ILE A 340 4.45 -0.86 26.46
CA ILE A 340 4.38 -0.56 25.02
C ILE A 340 3.16 -1.26 24.38
N LEU A 341 2.90 -2.52 24.73
CA LEU A 341 1.74 -3.25 24.21
C LEU A 341 0.39 -2.63 24.60
N LEU A 342 0.32 -1.94 25.75
CA LEU A 342 -0.86 -1.16 26.12
C LEU A 342 -1.14 -0.02 25.12
N LEU A 343 -0.10 0.64 24.60
CA LEU A 343 -0.24 1.64 23.53
C LEU A 343 -0.63 0.99 22.19
N TYR A 344 -0.09 -0.20 21.90
CA TYR A 344 -0.40 -0.94 20.66
C TYR A 344 -1.89 -1.30 20.53
N MET A 345 -2.68 -1.28 21.62
CA MET A 345 -4.13 -1.50 21.56
C MET A 345 -4.86 -0.51 20.64
N SER A 346 -4.34 0.70 20.41
CA SER A 346 -4.91 1.67 19.45
C SER A 346 -4.42 1.49 18.01
N PHE A 347 -3.38 0.68 17.79
CA PHE A 347 -2.71 0.56 16.48
C PHE A 347 -3.53 -0.20 15.42
N PRO A 348 -4.29 -1.27 15.74
CA PRO A 348 -5.12 -1.97 14.76
C PRO A 348 -6.06 -1.06 13.97
N LEU A 349 -6.64 -0.04 14.61
CA LEU A 349 -7.52 0.89 13.92
C LEU A 349 -6.78 1.75 12.89
N PHE A 350 -5.50 2.09 13.10
CA PHE A 350 -4.72 2.79 12.09
C PHE A 350 -4.53 1.93 10.84
N TRP A 351 -4.18 0.66 11.03
CA TRP A 351 -4.00 -0.30 9.94
C TRP A 351 -5.32 -0.62 9.22
N ALA A 352 -6.44 -0.69 9.95
CA ALA A 352 -7.77 -0.84 9.38
C ALA A 352 -8.14 0.30 8.40
N LEU A 353 -7.65 1.52 8.63
CA LEU A 353 -7.79 2.63 7.69
C LEU A 353 -6.74 2.55 6.56
N SER A 354 -5.46 2.38 6.91
CA SER A 354 -4.35 2.43 5.93
C SER A 354 -4.46 1.37 4.83
N ASP A 355 -4.81 0.12 5.18
CA ASP A 355 -4.85 -0.98 4.20
C ASP A 355 -6.04 -0.92 3.23
N GLN A 356 -7.03 -0.04 3.44
CA GLN A 356 -8.15 0.15 2.50
C GLN A 356 -7.74 0.83 1.18
N GLN A 357 -6.53 1.39 1.11
CA GLN A 357 -5.93 1.89 -0.13
C GLN A 357 -5.94 0.81 -1.24
N GLY A 358 -5.66 -0.44 -0.87
CA GLY A 358 -5.63 -1.57 -1.81
C GLY A 358 -6.99 -2.21 -2.13
N SER A 359 -8.07 -1.78 -1.48
CA SER A 359 -9.41 -2.34 -1.63
C SER A 359 -10.44 -1.24 -1.93
N ARG A 360 -11.06 -0.66 -0.90
CA ARG A 360 -12.14 0.33 -1.01
C ARG A 360 -11.77 1.55 -1.86
N TRP A 361 -10.54 2.08 -1.72
CA TRP A 361 -10.12 3.22 -2.53
C TRP A 361 -9.84 2.85 -3.99
N THR A 362 -9.42 1.60 -4.25
CA THR A 362 -9.30 1.08 -5.61
C THR A 362 -10.69 0.92 -6.26
N PHE A 363 -11.71 0.52 -5.50
CA PHE A 363 -13.11 0.50 -5.99
C PHE A 363 -13.68 1.92 -6.18
N GLN A 364 -13.46 2.85 -5.25
CA GLN A 364 -13.79 4.27 -5.47
C GLN A 364 -13.16 4.79 -6.78
N ALA A 365 -11.91 4.43 -7.07
CA ALA A 365 -11.24 4.81 -8.31
C ALA A 365 -11.85 4.16 -9.57
N THR A 366 -12.53 3.01 -9.50
CA THR A 366 -13.25 2.45 -10.67
C THR A 366 -14.48 3.27 -11.04
N HIS A 367 -15.02 4.05 -10.10
CA HIS A 367 -16.17 4.92 -10.28
C HIS A 367 -15.79 6.37 -10.66
N MET A 368 -14.51 6.64 -11.00
CA MET A 368 -13.99 7.98 -11.33
C MET A 368 -13.50 8.07 -12.80
N ASP A 369 -13.33 9.30 -13.32
CA ASP A 369 -12.70 9.51 -14.63
C ASP A 369 -11.17 9.49 -14.51
N GLY A 370 -10.56 8.42 -15.04
CA GLY A 370 -9.11 8.23 -15.07
C GLY A 370 -8.37 9.01 -16.17
N ARG A 371 -9.04 9.84 -16.98
CA ARG A 371 -8.37 10.62 -18.04
C ARG A 371 -7.50 11.74 -17.46
N LEU A 372 -6.19 11.67 -17.74
CA LEU A 372 -5.21 12.71 -17.48
C LEU A 372 -4.54 13.13 -18.81
N LEU A 373 -4.97 14.28 -19.36
CA LEU A 373 -4.56 14.74 -20.69
C LEU A 373 -4.84 13.64 -21.74
N SER A 374 -3.80 13.11 -22.39
CA SER A 374 -3.88 12.01 -23.37
C SER A 374 -3.66 10.61 -22.79
N VAL A 375 -3.38 10.48 -21.49
CA VAL A 375 -3.08 9.21 -20.82
C VAL A 375 -4.23 8.82 -19.87
N ARG A 376 -4.61 7.55 -19.85
CA ARG A 376 -5.60 7.02 -18.91
C ARG A 376 -4.91 6.35 -17.73
N ILE A 377 -5.10 6.91 -16.54
CA ILE A 377 -4.73 6.27 -15.27
C ILE A 377 -5.74 5.16 -14.99
N LYS A 378 -5.24 3.96 -14.70
CA LYS A 378 -6.06 2.80 -14.31
C LYS A 378 -6.36 2.88 -12.80
N PRO A 379 -7.55 2.45 -12.32
CA PRO A 379 -7.93 2.55 -10.91
C PRO A 379 -6.91 1.95 -9.93
N ASP A 380 -6.36 0.80 -10.28
CA ASP A 380 -5.33 0.06 -9.55
C ASP A 380 -3.94 0.71 -9.59
N GLN A 381 -3.65 1.61 -10.56
CA GLN A 381 -2.41 2.39 -10.57
C GLN A 381 -2.38 3.50 -9.52
N MET A 382 -3.52 3.92 -8.95
CA MET A 382 -3.54 4.94 -7.90
C MET A 382 -2.73 4.52 -6.66
N GLN A 383 -2.55 3.21 -6.45
CA GLN A 383 -1.71 2.67 -5.38
C GLN A 383 -0.21 3.02 -5.52
N VAL A 384 0.28 3.38 -6.73
CA VAL A 384 1.68 3.80 -6.95
C VAL A 384 2.02 5.10 -6.21
N ILE A 385 1.01 5.91 -5.91
CA ILE A 385 1.19 7.24 -5.32
C ILE A 385 1.72 7.11 -3.88
N ASN A 386 1.29 6.12 -3.09
CA ASN A 386 1.75 5.96 -1.71
C ASN A 386 3.28 5.73 -1.61
N PRO A 387 3.89 4.69 -2.22
CA PRO A 387 5.34 4.48 -2.12
C PRO A 387 6.16 5.63 -2.74
N LEU A 388 5.67 6.29 -3.80
CA LEU A 388 6.29 7.49 -4.35
C LEU A 388 6.28 8.66 -3.34
N LEU A 389 5.13 8.92 -2.72
CA LEU A 389 5.02 9.95 -1.68
C LEU A 389 5.85 9.60 -0.45
N ILE A 390 5.94 8.34 -0.03
CA ILE A 390 6.81 7.92 1.08
C ILE A 390 8.28 8.31 0.82
N LEU A 391 8.81 8.01 -0.39
CA LEU A 391 10.18 8.35 -0.78
C LEU A 391 10.44 9.87 -0.81
N ILE A 392 9.43 10.68 -1.17
CA ILE A 392 9.52 12.15 -1.18
C ILE A 392 9.35 12.72 0.24
N PHE A 393 8.44 12.13 1.03
CA PHE A 393 8.02 12.67 2.31
C PHE A 393 9.02 12.37 3.42
N ILE A 394 9.69 11.22 3.47
CA ILE A 394 10.71 10.97 4.51
C ILE A 394 11.75 12.11 4.60
N PRO A 395 12.49 12.46 3.53
CA PRO A 395 13.46 13.56 3.61
C PRO A 395 12.80 14.94 3.84
N LEU A 396 11.54 15.13 3.42
CA LEU A 396 10.78 16.35 3.71
C LEU A 396 10.42 16.45 5.21
N PHE A 397 9.97 15.35 5.81
CA PHE A 397 9.59 15.29 7.22
C PHE A 397 10.80 15.50 8.11
N ASP A 398 11.91 14.79 7.84
CA ASP A 398 13.13 14.89 8.63
C ASP A 398 13.77 16.29 8.54
N LYS A 399 13.84 16.88 7.34
CA LYS A 399 14.54 18.17 7.13
C LYS A 399 13.66 19.40 7.37
N THR A 400 12.34 19.29 7.27
CA THR A 400 11.45 20.47 7.32
C THR A 400 10.30 20.34 8.33
N ILE A 401 9.53 19.25 8.32
CA ILE A 401 8.30 19.16 9.13
C ILE A 401 8.62 18.88 10.59
N TYR A 402 9.42 17.86 10.92
CA TYR A 402 9.80 17.58 12.31
C TYR A 402 10.55 18.74 12.97
N PRO A 403 11.54 19.42 12.33
CA PRO A 403 12.15 20.63 12.89
C PRO A 403 11.15 21.77 13.13
N THR A 404 10.14 21.93 12.25
CA THR A 404 9.10 22.96 12.41
C THR A 404 8.14 22.61 13.56
N LEU A 405 7.69 21.36 13.65
CA LEU A 405 6.90 20.86 14.78
C LEU A 405 7.65 21.00 16.11
N ALA A 406 8.97 20.77 16.12
CA ALA A 406 9.81 20.93 17.29
C ALA A 406 9.94 22.39 17.77
N ARG A 407 9.80 23.39 16.86
CA ARG A 407 9.67 24.82 17.22
C ARG A 407 8.32 25.13 17.88
N TRP A 408 7.26 24.39 17.53
CA TRP A 408 5.94 24.48 18.16
C TRP A 408 5.78 23.59 19.41
N GLY A 409 6.88 23.03 19.93
CA GLY A 409 6.89 22.20 21.14
C GLY A 409 6.46 20.74 20.96
N ILE A 410 6.21 20.31 19.72
CA ILE A 410 5.87 18.93 19.37
C ILE A 410 7.18 18.19 19.07
N ARG A 411 7.68 17.43 20.04
CA ARG A 411 9.00 16.77 19.99
C ARG A 411 8.95 15.28 20.29
N ARG A 412 8.06 14.87 21.21
CA ARG A 412 8.01 13.49 21.69
C ARG A 412 7.38 12.56 20.64
N PRO A 413 7.86 11.31 20.48
CA PRO A 413 7.30 10.36 19.53
C PRO A 413 5.78 10.19 19.65
N LEU A 414 5.24 10.00 20.87
CA LEU A 414 3.78 9.83 21.05
C LEU A 414 2.94 11.04 20.60
N GLN A 415 3.50 12.26 20.61
CA GLN A 415 2.82 13.43 20.04
C GLN A 415 2.73 13.34 18.52
N LYS A 416 3.79 12.87 17.85
CA LYS A 416 3.79 12.63 16.40
C LYS A 416 2.80 11.52 16.02
N LEU A 417 2.78 10.41 16.76
CA LEU A 417 1.82 9.31 16.55
C LEU A 417 0.36 9.80 16.66
N ALA A 418 0.06 10.65 17.66
CA ALA A 418 -1.28 11.23 17.82
C ALA A 418 -1.69 12.12 16.62
N ILE A 419 -0.74 12.87 16.04
CA ILE A 419 -0.99 13.63 14.81
C ILE A 419 -1.20 12.67 13.63
N GLY A 420 -0.46 11.55 13.56
CA GLY A 420 -0.69 10.49 12.57
C GLY A 420 -2.13 9.93 12.62
N LEU A 421 -2.63 9.60 13.82
CA LEU A 421 -4.03 9.16 14.01
C LEU A 421 -5.04 10.24 13.58
N LEU A 422 -4.78 11.51 13.90
CA LEU A 422 -5.63 12.64 13.47
C LEU A 422 -5.65 12.80 11.94
N LEU A 423 -4.48 12.72 11.30
CA LEU A 423 -4.36 12.79 9.84
C LEU A 423 -5.07 11.61 9.17
N ALA A 424 -4.98 10.39 9.71
CA ALA A 424 -5.72 9.24 9.19
C ALA A 424 -7.25 9.47 9.22
N ALA A 425 -7.79 10.04 10.29
CA ALA A 425 -9.20 10.43 10.35
C ALA A 425 -9.55 11.48 9.27
N ILE A 426 -8.71 12.51 9.08
CA ILE A 426 -8.92 13.54 8.05
C ILE A 426 -8.88 12.93 6.64
N GLY A 427 -7.94 12.02 6.36
CA GLY A 427 -7.87 11.30 5.09
C GLY A 427 -9.15 10.53 4.77
N PHE A 428 -9.77 9.90 5.77
CA PHE A 428 -11.05 9.22 5.61
C PHE A 428 -12.26 10.17 5.52
N LEU A 429 -12.23 11.34 6.14
CA LEU A 429 -13.25 12.39 5.91
C LEU A 429 -13.17 12.93 4.48
N LEU A 430 -11.96 13.09 3.92
CA LEU A 430 -11.77 13.44 2.51
C LEU A 430 -12.30 12.34 1.58
N SER A 431 -11.99 11.07 1.87
CA SER A 431 -12.51 9.92 1.12
C SER A 431 -14.04 9.81 1.18
N ALA A 432 -14.66 10.05 2.34
CA ALA A 432 -16.12 10.13 2.49
C ALA A 432 -16.72 11.28 1.67
N ALA A 433 -16.06 12.44 1.61
CA ALA A 433 -16.52 13.59 0.83
C ALA A 433 -16.43 13.36 -0.69
N VAL A 434 -15.39 12.67 -1.17
CA VAL A 434 -15.29 12.23 -2.57
C VAL A 434 -16.38 11.21 -2.89
N GLU A 435 -16.54 10.18 -2.05
CA GLU A 435 -17.55 9.14 -2.22
C GLU A 435 -18.97 9.72 -2.26
N LEU A 436 -19.29 10.65 -1.37
CA LEU A 436 -20.59 11.33 -1.34
C LEU A 436 -20.91 12.08 -2.65
N ARG A 437 -19.90 12.52 -3.40
CA ARG A 437 -20.08 13.12 -4.74
C ARG A 437 -20.30 12.08 -5.84
N LEU A 438 -19.76 10.87 -5.69
CA LEU A 438 -20.01 9.75 -6.60
C LEU A 438 -21.41 9.18 -6.36
N GLU A 439 -21.79 8.95 -5.10
CA GLU A 439 -23.11 8.45 -4.70
C GLU A 439 -24.26 9.40 -5.09
N GLN A 440 -24.01 10.70 -5.25
CA GLN A 440 -25.01 11.66 -5.78
C GLN A 440 -25.48 11.34 -7.21
N VAL A 441 -24.77 10.49 -7.95
CA VAL A 441 -25.11 10.07 -9.31
C VAL A 441 -25.93 8.76 -9.34
N GLU A 442 -25.80 7.91 -8.30
CA GLU A 442 -26.49 6.60 -8.23
C GLU A 442 -28.03 6.64 -8.30
N PRO A 443 -28.77 7.68 -7.81
CA PRO A 443 -30.22 7.74 -7.91
C PRO A 443 -30.74 7.75 -9.36
N SER A 444 -29.90 8.11 -10.34
CA SER A 444 -30.24 7.97 -11.76
C SER A 444 -30.24 6.50 -12.20
N ALA A 445 -29.44 5.65 -11.57
CA ALA A 445 -29.23 4.26 -11.97
C ALA A 445 -30.38 3.34 -11.50
N ALA A 446 -30.65 3.28 -10.19
CA ALA A 446 -31.63 2.35 -9.60
C ALA A 446 -32.45 2.97 -8.45
N PRO A 447 -33.67 2.46 -8.16
CA PRO A 447 -34.54 3.02 -7.13
C PRO A 447 -33.90 3.04 -5.74
N SER A 448 -33.83 4.22 -5.12
CA SER A 448 -33.21 4.43 -3.80
C SER A 448 -33.99 3.80 -2.63
N SER A 449 -35.19 3.28 -2.88
CA SER A 449 -36.05 2.63 -1.89
C SER A 449 -36.76 1.42 -2.49
N PRO A 450 -36.94 0.31 -1.74
CA PRO A 450 -37.67 -0.86 -2.22
C PRO A 450 -39.17 -0.60 -2.47
N ARG A 451 -39.70 0.58 -2.11
CA ARG A 451 -41.08 1.03 -2.45
C ARG A 451 -41.12 2.04 -3.61
N MET A 452 -39.98 2.34 -4.23
CA MET A 452 -39.89 3.21 -5.40
C MET A 452 -39.71 2.38 -6.66
N ALA A 453 -40.18 2.89 -7.80
CA ALA A 453 -39.89 2.38 -9.12
C ALA A 453 -39.41 3.51 -10.02
N HIS A 454 -38.57 3.21 -11.00
CA HIS A 454 -38.26 4.13 -12.09
C HIS A 454 -39.13 3.78 -13.30
N LEU A 455 -39.75 4.79 -13.89
CA LEU A 455 -40.45 4.69 -15.17
C LEU A 455 -39.74 5.60 -16.18
N ARG A 456 -39.35 5.04 -17.33
CA ARG A 456 -38.88 5.80 -18.49
C ARG A 456 -39.72 5.48 -19.72
N LEU A 457 -39.96 6.49 -20.54
CA LEU A 457 -40.73 6.41 -21.76
C LEU A 457 -39.89 7.03 -22.88
N TYR A 458 -39.63 6.25 -23.92
CA TYR A 458 -38.82 6.64 -25.08
C TYR A 458 -39.71 6.76 -26.31
N ASN A 459 -39.62 7.88 -27.03
CA ASN A 459 -40.43 8.12 -28.22
C ASN A 459 -39.62 7.86 -29.50
N GLY A 460 -39.83 6.70 -30.14
CA GLY A 460 -39.24 6.38 -31.44
C GLY A 460 -40.10 6.84 -32.63
N MET A 461 -41.26 7.43 -32.40
CA MET A 461 -42.17 7.88 -33.45
C MET A 461 -41.80 9.30 -33.93
N PRO A 462 -42.09 9.67 -35.20
CA PRO A 462 -41.73 10.98 -35.75
C PRO A 462 -42.62 12.13 -35.24
N CYS A 463 -43.56 11.86 -34.34
CA CYS A 463 -44.49 12.83 -33.78
C CYS A 463 -44.24 13.03 -32.30
N ARG A 464 -44.44 14.27 -31.83
CA ARG A 464 -44.58 14.57 -30.40
C ARG A 464 -45.86 13.91 -29.87
N TYR A 465 -45.73 13.25 -28.72
CA TYR A 465 -46.84 12.59 -28.03
C TYR A 465 -47.10 13.23 -26.66
N ASP A 466 -48.34 13.69 -26.46
CA ASP A 466 -48.86 14.06 -25.15
C ASP A 466 -49.50 12.82 -24.52
N PHE A 467 -49.11 12.47 -23.28
CA PHE A 467 -49.54 11.22 -22.64
C PHE A 467 -50.09 11.42 -21.23
N SER A 468 -50.94 10.48 -20.83
CA SER A 468 -51.52 10.37 -19.49
C SER A 468 -51.27 8.99 -18.89
N CYS A 469 -50.81 8.94 -17.64
CA CYS A 469 -50.59 7.70 -16.89
C CYS A 469 -50.85 7.93 -15.39
N SER A 470 -51.95 7.40 -14.85
CA SER A 470 -52.48 7.86 -13.54
C SER A 470 -52.73 9.37 -13.57
N ASP A 471 -52.39 10.10 -12.51
CA ASP A 471 -52.54 11.56 -12.37
C ASP A 471 -51.43 12.35 -13.10
N LEU A 472 -50.50 11.67 -13.76
CA LEU A 472 -49.39 12.27 -14.48
C LEU A 472 -49.80 12.58 -15.93
N HIS A 473 -49.70 13.86 -16.30
CA HIS A 473 -49.78 14.35 -17.67
C HIS A 473 -48.45 14.97 -18.08
N SER A 474 -47.90 14.56 -19.23
CA SER A 474 -46.66 15.13 -19.79
C SER A 474 -46.57 14.88 -21.30
N SER A 475 -45.47 15.30 -21.91
CA SER A 475 -45.25 15.19 -23.36
C SER A 475 -43.82 14.72 -23.67
N ILE A 476 -43.65 13.98 -24.76
CA ILE A 476 -42.34 13.49 -25.24
C ILE A 476 -42.15 13.91 -26.69
N GLU A 477 -41.04 14.58 -26.98
CA GLU A 477 -40.65 14.95 -28.35
C GLU A 477 -40.19 13.72 -29.16
N PRO A 478 -40.14 13.78 -30.50
CA PRO A 478 -39.56 12.72 -31.33
C PRO A 478 -38.09 12.46 -30.95
N LEU A 479 -37.70 11.18 -30.88
CA LEU A 479 -36.35 10.74 -30.49
C LEU A 479 -35.90 11.18 -29.08
N ASP A 480 -36.85 11.44 -28.16
CA ASP A 480 -36.54 11.87 -26.80
C ASP A 480 -37.01 10.86 -25.74
N MET A 481 -36.58 11.08 -24.48
CA MET A 481 -36.93 10.29 -23.31
C MET A 481 -37.57 11.17 -22.23
N TRP A 482 -38.74 10.76 -21.76
CA TRP A 482 -39.30 11.24 -20.50
C TRP A 482 -39.02 10.23 -19.38
N SER A 483 -38.79 10.70 -18.15
CA SER A 483 -38.57 9.81 -16.99
C SER A 483 -39.10 10.37 -15.67
N ASN A 484 -39.61 9.47 -14.81
CA ASN A 484 -39.85 9.74 -13.39
C ASN A 484 -39.18 8.65 -12.54
N LEU A 485 -38.23 9.08 -11.72
CA LEU A 485 -37.38 8.22 -10.88
C LEU A 485 -37.88 8.12 -9.42
N ALA A 486 -39.00 8.77 -9.08
CA ALA A 486 -39.54 8.85 -7.73
C ALA A 486 -40.98 8.30 -7.62
N MET A 487 -41.39 7.40 -8.53
CA MET A 487 -42.72 6.78 -8.49
C MET A 487 -42.85 5.89 -7.25
N ILE A 488 -43.76 6.22 -6.33
CA ILE A 488 -44.03 5.41 -5.13
C ILE A 488 -44.98 4.27 -5.51
N VAL A 489 -44.44 3.04 -5.53
CA VAL A 489 -45.13 1.81 -5.95
C VAL A 489 -44.97 0.80 -4.81
N PRO A 490 -45.90 0.74 -3.83
CA PRO A 490 -45.75 -0.11 -2.64
C PRO A 490 -46.03 -1.60 -2.93
N GLN A 491 -46.74 -1.92 -4.00
CA GLN A 491 -47.00 -3.26 -4.51
C GLN A 491 -47.02 -3.21 -6.06
N ARG A 492 -46.98 -4.37 -6.73
CA ARG A 492 -47.11 -4.41 -8.20
C ARG A 492 -48.44 -3.76 -8.63
N THR A 493 -48.36 -2.74 -9.47
CA THR A 493 -49.52 -1.95 -9.91
C THR A 493 -49.50 -1.80 -11.43
N GLU A 494 -50.68 -1.83 -12.05
CA GLU A 494 -50.87 -1.54 -13.47
C GLU A 494 -51.55 -0.17 -13.62
N TYR A 495 -51.04 0.65 -14.53
CA TYR A 495 -51.56 1.98 -14.84
C TYR A 495 -51.99 2.05 -16.30
N ALA A 496 -53.20 2.55 -16.54
CA ALA A 496 -53.66 2.83 -17.90
C ALA A 496 -52.80 3.94 -18.52
N PHE A 497 -52.25 3.66 -19.70
CA PHE A 497 -51.42 4.59 -20.46
C PHE A 497 -52.14 4.94 -21.77
N LYS A 498 -52.23 6.24 -22.06
CA LYS A 498 -52.77 6.76 -23.33
C LYS A 498 -51.86 7.87 -23.83
N ALA A 499 -51.38 7.74 -25.07
CA ALA A 499 -50.57 8.74 -25.75
C ALA A 499 -51.27 9.20 -27.03
N GLN A 500 -51.39 10.52 -27.19
CA GLN A 500 -52.05 11.18 -28.32
C GLN A 500 -51.03 12.06 -29.05
N PRO A 501 -50.96 12.01 -30.40
CA PRO A 501 -50.04 12.84 -31.17
C PRO A 501 -50.54 14.29 -31.22
N GLN A 502 -49.65 15.26 -31.05
CA GLN A 502 -50.01 16.68 -31.18
C GLN A 502 -50.19 17.04 -32.68
N LEU A 503 -51.39 17.50 -33.07
CA LEU A 503 -51.77 17.77 -34.46
C LEU A 503 -51.01 18.97 -35.09
N GLN A 504 -49.78 18.75 -35.56
CA GLN A 504 -49.03 19.70 -36.40
C GLN A 504 -48.25 19.03 -37.54
N SER A 505 -48.92 18.20 -38.36
CA SER A 505 -48.59 18.03 -39.79
C SER A 505 -49.71 17.28 -40.54
N PRO A 506 -50.14 17.70 -41.75
CA PRO A 506 -51.22 17.03 -42.50
C PRO A 506 -50.88 15.63 -43.05
N SER A 507 -49.69 15.09 -42.77
CA SER A 507 -49.12 13.88 -43.36
C SER A 507 -48.65 12.83 -42.34
N SER A 508 -48.87 13.05 -41.04
CA SER A 508 -48.26 12.23 -39.98
C SER A 508 -48.94 10.88 -39.75
N GLN A 509 -48.21 9.78 -40.00
CA GLN A 509 -48.61 8.38 -39.78
C GLN A 509 -48.60 7.95 -38.29
N CYS A 510 -49.03 8.80 -37.37
CA CYS A 510 -48.93 8.58 -35.93
C CYS A 510 -50.31 8.28 -35.31
N PRO A 511 -50.57 7.04 -34.84
CA PRO A 511 -51.84 6.69 -34.20
C PRO A 511 -51.88 7.09 -32.73
N ILE A 512 -53.08 7.09 -32.14
CA ILE A 512 -53.26 7.09 -30.68
C ILE A 512 -52.80 5.71 -30.16
N ILE A 513 -51.98 5.70 -29.12
CA ILE A 513 -51.45 4.47 -28.51
C ILE A 513 -52.05 4.31 -27.11
N GLU A 514 -52.73 3.19 -26.87
CA GLU A 514 -53.30 2.82 -25.57
C GLU A 514 -52.67 1.51 -25.08
N ALA A 515 -52.23 1.49 -23.82
CA ALA A 515 -51.48 0.37 -23.24
C ALA A 515 -51.65 0.30 -21.71
N GLN A 516 -51.05 -0.72 -21.08
CA GLN A 516 -50.98 -0.87 -19.62
C GLN A 516 -49.52 -0.88 -19.16
N ILE A 517 -49.16 0.11 -18.33
CA ILE A 517 -47.82 0.21 -17.72
C ILE A 517 -47.81 -0.56 -16.40
N ARG A 518 -47.00 -1.62 -16.36
CA ARG A 518 -46.78 -2.48 -15.20
C ARG A 518 -45.52 -2.06 -14.45
N LEU A 519 -45.67 -1.55 -13.23
CA LEU A 519 -44.56 -1.20 -12.33
C LEU A 519 -44.45 -2.18 -11.16
N GLU A 520 -43.21 -2.46 -10.74
CA GLU A 520 -42.89 -3.35 -9.62
C GLU A 520 -42.05 -2.59 -8.59
N PRO A 521 -42.26 -2.79 -7.28
CA PRO A 521 -41.45 -2.15 -6.24
C PRO A 521 -39.97 -2.50 -6.39
N GLY A 522 -39.08 -1.50 -6.27
CA GLY A 522 -37.64 -1.67 -6.41
C GLY A 522 -37.13 -1.95 -7.82
N SER A 523 -37.94 -1.69 -8.87
CA SER A 523 -37.56 -1.97 -10.26
C SER A 523 -37.39 -0.71 -11.13
N SER A 524 -36.50 -0.80 -12.11
CA SER A 524 -36.37 0.19 -13.19
C SER A 524 -36.94 -0.40 -14.49
N VAL A 525 -38.01 0.21 -14.99
CA VAL A 525 -38.77 -0.27 -16.15
C VAL A 525 -38.88 0.83 -17.20
N SER A 526 -38.64 0.44 -18.44
CA SER A 526 -38.67 1.32 -19.59
C SER A 526 -39.65 0.84 -20.65
N TYR A 527 -40.24 1.78 -21.38
CA TYR A 527 -41.10 1.49 -22.51
C TYR A 527 -40.69 2.33 -23.73
N PHE A 528 -40.76 1.75 -24.92
CA PHE A 528 -40.42 2.40 -26.19
C PHE A 528 -41.63 2.41 -27.12
N LEU A 529 -42.01 3.60 -27.59
CA LEU A 529 -43.07 3.81 -28.57
C LEU A 529 -42.48 3.62 -29.97
N ALA A 530 -42.87 2.54 -30.66
CA ALA A 530 -42.43 2.21 -32.01
C ALA A 530 -43.47 1.33 -32.70
N LYS A 531 -43.50 1.34 -34.05
CA LYS A 531 -44.37 0.48 -34.87
C LYS A 531 -45.83 0.40 -34.37
N ASN A 532 -46.38 1.55 -33.98
CA ASN A 532 -47.75 1.71 -33.46
C ASN A 532 -48.06 0.98 -32.14
N SER A 533 -47.04 0.58 -31.36
CA SER A 533 -47.21 -0.10 -30.08
C SER A 533 -46.23 0.37 -29.00
N LEU A 534 -46.44 -0.08 -27.76
CA LEU A 534 -45.62 0.26 -26.59
C LEU A 534 -44.83 -0.97 -26.11
N HIS A 535 -43.54 -1.03 -26.43
CA HIS A 535 -42.67 -2.16 -26.10
C HIS A 535 -42.04 -2.01 -24.72
N LYS A 536 -42.32 -2.94 -23.79
CA LYS A 536 -41.71 -2.97 -22.45
C LYS A 536 -40.34 -3.65 -22.46
N PHE A 537 -39.37 -3.06 -21.76
CA PHE A 537 -38.09 -3.70 -21.41
C PHE A 537 -37.66 -3.34 -19.98
N ARG A 538 -36.72 -4.11 -19.42
CA ARG A 538 -36.04 -3.75 -18.17
C ARG A 538 -34.80 -2.93 -18.49
N ASP A 539 -34.47 -1.95 -17.64
CA ASP A 539 -33.29 -1.14 -17.88
C ASP A 539 -31.97 -1.90 -17.74
N GLY A 540 -31.96 -3.10 -17.14
CA GLY A 540 -30.76 -3.89 -16.88
C GLY A 540 -29.95 -3.43 -15.68
N VAL A 541 -30.26 -2.24 -15.13
CA VAL A 541 -29.61 -1.66 -13.96
C VAL A 541 -30.18 -2.28 -12.68
N ASN A 542 -29.58 -3.38 -12.23
CA ASN A 542 -29.91 -4.01 -10.96
C ASN A 542 -29.12 -3.35 -9.81
N SER A 543 -29.74 -3.15 -8.64
CA SER A 543 -29.13 -2.54 -7.45
C SER A 543 -27.93 -3.28 -6.82
N GLY A 544 -27.41 -4.34 -7.47
CA GLY A 544 -26.17 -5.04 -7.12
C GLY A 544 -25.09 -4.98 -8.20
N GLN A 545 -25.42 -4.53 -9.41
CA GLN A 545 -24.46 -4.16 -10.45
C GLN A 545 -24.16 -2.67 -10.29
N ARG A 546 -23.34 -2.34 -9.28
CA ARG A 546 -22.58 -1.07 -9.27
C ARG A 546 -21.89 -0.94 -10.63
N MET A 547 -21.82 0.28 -11.16
CA MET A 547 -21.48 0.61 -12.56
C MET A 547 -20.03 0.30 -12.94
N ASN A 548 -19.64 -0.96 -12.81
CA ASN A 548 -18.30 -1.46 -13.05
C ASN A 548 -18.10 -1.76 -14.53
N ARG A 549 -17.56 -0.72 -15.17
CA ARG A 549 -16.70 -0.77 -16.36
C ARG A 549 -17.45 -1.03 -17.68
N ALA A 550 -16.86 -0.46 -18.73
CA ALA A 550 -17.47 -0.10 -20.01
C ALA A 550 -18.68 0.87 -19.90
N PRO A 551 -18.76 1.93 -20.73
CA PRO A 551 -20.05 2.56 -21.00
C PRO A 551 -21.03 1.56 -21.59
N LEU A 552 -22.29 1.67 -21.19
CA LEU A 552 -23.38 0.80 -21.66
C LEU A 552 -24.23 1.56 -22.67
N LEU A 553 -24.45 0.96 -23.85
CA LEU A 553 -25.34 1.49 -24.88
C LEU A 553 -26.50 0.55 -25.16
N ARG A 554 -27.72 1.10 -25.18
CA ARG A 554 -28.92 0.50 -25.77
C ARG A 554 -29.20 1.16 -27.12
N THR A 555 -29.66 0.40 -28.11
CA THR A 555 -30.01 0.94 -29.44
C THR A 555 -31.50 0.72 -29.73
N LEU A 556 -32.31 1.76 -29.55
CA LEU A 556 -33.76 1.71 -29.78
C LEU A 556 -34.08 2.21 -31.19
N VAL A 557 -34.48 1.31 -32.09
CA VAL A 557 -34.74 1.65 -33.50
C VAL A 557 -36.22 1.52 -33.87
N ASN A 558 -36.75 2.51 -34.59
CA ASN A 558 -38.07 2.48 -35.22
C ASN A 558 -37.89 2.64 -36.75
N ILE A 559 -37.50 1.53 -37.38
CA ILE A 559 -37.20 1.40 -38.81
C ILE A 559 -38.05 0.26 -39.42
N PRO A 560 -38.24 0.22 -40.75
CA PRO A 560 -38.92 -0.88 -41.45
C PRO A 560 -38.31 -2.27 -41.15
N ASP A 561 -39.12 -3.33 -41.19
CA ASP A 561 -38.69 -4.70 -40.86
C ASP A 561 -37.74 -5.33 -41.91
N ASP A 562 -37.67 -4.75 -43.10
CA ASP A 562 -36.79 -5.15 -44.21
C ASP A 562 -35.40 -4.49 -44.17
N GLU A 563 -35.12 -3.62 -43.19
CA GLU A 563 -33.82 -2.97 -43.03
C GLU A 563 -32.90 -3.72 -42.05
N GLY A 564 -31.81 -4.30 -42.56
CA GLY A 564 -30.78 -4.98 -41.77
C GLY A 564 -29.68 -5.61 -42.66
N PRO A 565 -28.47 -5.83 -42.12
CA PRO A 565 -28.13 -5.85 -40.70
C PRO A 565 -27.85 -4.48 -40.08
N ILE A 566 -28.03 -4.41 -38.76
CA ILE A 566 -27.64 -3.27 -37.92
C ILE A 566 -26.30 -3.61 -37.26
N MET A 567 -25.28 -2.76 -37.50
CA MET A 567 -23.91 -2.96 -37.05
C MET A 567 -23.48 -1.78 -36.17
N LEU A 568 -23.14 -2.06 -34.93
CA LEU A 568 -22.61 -1.09 -33.98
C LEU A 568 -21.07 -1.14 -34.03
N ARG A 569 -20.41 -0.02 -34.34
CA ARG A 569 -18.94 0.04 -34.49
C ARG A 569 -18.33 1.07 -33.54
N THR A 570 -17.28 0.67 -32.83
CA THR A 570 -16.49 1.60 -31.99
C THR A 570 -15.24 2.06 -32.75
N LEU A 571 -14.99 3.37 -32.77
CA LEU A 571 -13.86 4.00 -33.47
C LEU A 571 -12.70 4.20 -32.48
N LEU A 572 -12.05 3.11 -32.09
CA LEU A 572 -10.81 3.15 -31.30
C LEU A 572 -9.61 3.48 -32.19
N ASP A 573 -8.65 4.20 -31.63
CA ASP A 573 -7.42 4.59 -32.31
C ASP A 573 -6.50 3.35 -32.49
N ARG A 574 -6.30 2.94 -33.75
CA ARG A 574 -5.31 1.96 -34.25
C ARG A 574 -5.46 0.46 -33.96
N SER A 575 -6.48 -0.01 -33.25
CA SER A 575 -6.84 -1.45 -33.25
C SER A 575 -8.14 -1.71 -34.04
N THR A 576 -8.29 -2.92 -34.59
CA THR A 576 -9.41 -3.29 -35.47
C THR A 576 -10.77 -2.93 -34.85
N PRO A 577 -11.66 -2.22 -35.56
CA PRO A 577 -12.92 -1.77 -34.98
C PRO A 577 -13.77 -2.97 -34.56
N SER A 578 -14.07 -3.05 -33.27
CA SER A 578 -15.06 -3.98 -32.73
C SER A 578 -16.43 -3.64 -33.33
N ALA A 579 -16.92 -4.55 -34.17
CA ALA A 579 -18.20 -4.43 -34.87
C ALA A 579 -19.17 -5.47 -34.28
N ILE A 580 -20.15 -5.01 -33.53
CA ILE A 580 -21.19 -5.83 -32.91
C ILE A 580 -22.40 -5.82 -33.83
N GLN A 581 -22.79 -6.98 -34.35
CA GLN A 581 -24.07 -7.13 -35.04
C GLN A 581 -25.19 -7.16 -33.99
N LEU A 582 -26.17 -6.28 -34.11
CA LEU A 582 -27.29 -6.23 -33.18
C LEU A 582 -28.36 -7.25 -33.59
N ASP A 583 -28.91 -7.95 -32.60
CA ASP A 583 -30.05 -8.85 -32.78
C ASP A 583 -31.33 -8.03 -32.93
N THR A 584 -31.93 -8.07 -34.11
CA THR A 584 -33.18 -7.34 -34.43
C THR A 584 -34.38 -7.85 -33.62
N THR A 585 -34.31 -9.03 -33.01
CA THR A 585 -35.36 -9.57 -32.14
C THR A 585 -35.30 -9.02 -30.71
N ASN A 586 -34.14 -8.49 -30.27
CA ASN A 586 -33.97 -7.94 -28.92
C ASN A 586 -33.12 -6.65 -28.91
N LEU A 587 -33.59 -5.64 -29.63
CA LEU A 587 -33.01 -4.29 -29.69
C LEU A 587 -32.97 -3.56 -28.33
N SER A 588 -33.63 -4.10 -27.30
CA SER A 588 -33.57 -3.56 -25.93
C SER A 588 -32.34 -3.99 -25.13
N ALA A 589 -31.51 -4.89 -25.67
CA ALA A 589 -30.28 -5.36 -25.05
C ALA A 589 -29.30 -4.21 -24.74
N LEU A 590 -28.52 -4.40 -23.68
CA LEU A 590 -27.39 -3.52 -23.36
C LEU A 590 -26.12 -4.12 -23.92
N HIS A 591 -25.32 -3.28 -24.56
CA HIS A 591 -24.00 -3.62 -25.06
C HIS A 591 -22.95 -2.80 -24.31
N GLU A 592 -21.98 -3.49 -23.74
CA GLU A 592 -20.74 -2.89 -23.24
C GLU A 592 -19.92 -2.40 -24.43
N LEU A 593 -19.54 -1.13 -24.40
CA LEU A 593 -18.73 -0.51 -25.45
C LEU A 593 -17.41 0.00 -24.91
N SER A 594 -16.42 0.15 -25.80
CA SER A 594 -15.28 1.00 -25.50
C SER A 594 -15.73 2.47 -25.43
N PHE A 595 -15.02 3.27 -24.62
CA PHE A 595 -15.27 4.71 -24.50
C PHE A 595 -14.77 5.46 -25.75
N GLY A 596 -15.41 6.58 -26.07
CA GLY A 596 -15.07 7.44 -27.20
C GLY A 596 -16.12 7.43 -28.31
N CYS A 597 -15.69 7.76 -29.53
CA CYS A 597 -16.59 7.85 -30.68
C CYS A 597 -16.99 6.48 -31.22
N GLY A 598 -18.24 6.34 -31.64
CA GLY A 598 -18.73 5.19 -32.38
C GLY A 598 -19.78 5.59 -33.41
N GLN A 599 -20.14 4.64 -34.27
CA GLN A 599 -21.18 4.79 -35.27
C GLN A 599 -22.11 3.59 -35.29
N LEU A 600 -23.37 3.84 -35.63
CA LEU A 600 -24.33 2.79 -35.96
C LEU A 600 -24.50 2.78 -37.48
N ASP A 601 -24.30 1.63 -38.11
CA ASP A 601 -24.53 1.44 -39.54
C ASP A 601 -25.75 0.53 -39.74
N ILE A 602 -26.66 0.91 -40.64
CA ILE A 602 -27.83 0.13 -41.05
C ILE A 602 -27.71 -0.08 -42.57
N ASN A 603 -27.81 -1.32 -43.06
CA ASN A 603 -27.59 -1.65 -44.47
C ASN A 603 -26.24 -1.15 -45.03
N GLY A 604 -25.22 -1.03 -44.17
CA GLY A 604 -23.90 -0.48 -44.53
C GLY A 604 -23.86 1.05 -44.73
N LYS A 605 -24.99 1.76 -44.58
CA LYS A 605 -25.03 3.23 -44.48
C LYS A 605 -24.89 3.64 -43.01
N ARG A 606 -24.13 4.70 -42.73
CA ARG A 606 -24.08 5.31 -41.39
C ARG A 606 -25.44 5.92 -41.05
N ALA A 607 -26.08 5.39 -40.00
CA ALA A 607 -27.36 5.85 -39.49
C ALA A 607 -27.23 6.77 -38.27
N ALA A 608 -26.20 6.58 -37.44
CA ALA A 608 -25.92 7.44 -36.29
C ALA A 608 -24.42 7.56 -35.99
N SER A 609 -24.06 8.58 -35.20
CA SER A 609 -22.74 8.75 -34.60
C SER A 609 -22.86 9.25 -33.17
N PHE A 610 -22.11 8.66 -32.25
CA PHE A 610 -22.27 8.83 -30.82
C PHE A 610 -20.92 8.92 -30.11
N GLU A 611 -20.89 9.49 -28.90
CA GLU A 611 -19.71 9.49 -28.03
C GLU A 611 -20.10 8.92 -26.65
N THR A 612 -19.42 7.87 -26.21
CA THR A 612 -19.64 7.28 -24.88
C THR A 612 -18.55 7.70 -23.89
N LYS A 613 -18.95 8.08 -22.68
CA LYS A 613 -18.03 8.38 -21.55
C LYS A 613 -18.17 7.32 -20.47
N ASN A 614 -17.08 7.09 -19.73
CA ASN A 614 -16.96 6.00 -18.77
C ASN A 614 -18.05 6.09 -17.68
N GLY A 615 -18.63 4.94 -17.29
CA GLY A 615 -19.70 4.89 -16.31
C GLY A 615 -21.01 5.57 -16.73
N GLY A 616 -21.19 5.93 -18.00
CA GLY A 616 -22.47 6.39 -18.53
C GLY A 616 -23.34 5.23 -19.03
N LEU A 617 -24.65 5.34 -18.83
CA LEU A 617 -25.65 4.50 -19.49
C LEU A 617 -26.39 5.35 -20.53
N TYR A 618 -26.41 4.88 -21.76
CA TYR A 618 -26.90 5.63 -22.91
C TYR A 618 -27.99 4.86 -23.66
N SER A 619 -28.99 5.57 -24.18
CA SER A 619 -29.92 5.04 -25.18
C SER A 619 -29.79 5.84 -26.47
N LEU A 620 -29.36 5.17 -27.54
CA LEU A 620 -29.34 5.71 -28.89
C LEU A 620 -30.69 5.41 -29.55
N LEU A 621 -31.50 6.45 -29.78
CA LEU A 621 -32.76 6.36 -30.51
C LEU A 621 -32.49 6.63 -31.99
N VAL A 622 -33.04 5.80 -32.89
CA VAL A 622 -32.95 5.99 -34.35
C VAL A 622 -34.31 5.75 -34.99
N GLN A 623 -34.70 6.62 -35.92
CA GLN A 623 -35.90 6.48 -36.74
C GLN A 623 -35.61 6.83 -38.20
N GLY A 624 -36.53 6.48 -39.09
CA GLY A 624 -36.46 6.78 -40.51
C GLY A 624 -36.26 5.52 -41.36
N ASN A 625 -35.72 5.69 -42.56
CA ASN A 625 -35.51 4.61 -43.52
C ASN A 625 -34.36 4.95 -44.49
N ALA A 626 -33.97 3.99 -45.33
CA ALA A 626 -32.85 4.12 -46.25
C ALA A 626 -33.09 5.08 -47.44
N SER A 627 -34.33 5.51 -47.70
CA SER A 627 -34.72 6.44 -48.78
C SER A 627 -34.77 7.91 -48.32
N ASP A 628 -35.38 8.19 -47.18
CA ASP A 628 -35.57 9.53 -46.61
C ASP A 628 -34.41 9.93 -45.68
N GLY A 629 -33.63 8.94 -45.23
CA GLY A 629 -32.54 9.11 -44.28
C GLY A 629 -32.91 8.71 -42.86
N TYR A 630 -31.89 8.55 -42.02
CA TYR A 630 -32.06 8.25 -40.60
C TYR A 630 -31.89 9.51 -39.77
N LEU A 631 -32.79 9.70 -38.81
CA LEU A 631 -32.66 10.68 -37.73
C LEU A 631 -32.34 9.93 -36.44
N TYR A 632 -31.45 10.49 -35.63
CA TYR A 632 -31.04 9.87 -34.37
C TYR A 632 -30.86 10.90 -33.26
N ASN A 633 -30.96 10.43 -32.02
CA ASN A 633 -30.60 11.19 -30.82
C ASN A 633 -30.00 10.23 -29.78
N MET A 634 -29.09 10.74 -28.95
CA MET A 634 -28.45 9.96 -27.89
C MET A 634 -28.84 10.55 -26.53
N VAL A 635 -29.58 9.78 -25.75
CA VAL A 635 -30.04 10.18 -24.42
C VAL A 635 -29.13 9.58 -23.35
N GLU A 636 -28.65 10.43 -22.43
CA GLU A 636 -27.97 9.99 -21.21
C GLU A 636 -29.02 9.49 -20.19
N VAL A 637 -29.06 8.19 -19.95
CA VAL A 637 -30.01 7.54 -19.02
C VAL A 637 -29.47 7.54 -17.58
N VAL A 638 -28.15 7.39 -17.47
CA VAL A 638 -27.34 7.66 -16.27
C VAL A 638 -26.13 8.47 -16.73
N PRO A 639 -25.89 9.66 -16.17
CA PRO A 639 -24.80 10.50 -16.63
C PRO A 639 -23.44 9.86 -16.29
N PRO A 640 -22.41 10.06 -17.12
CA PRO A 640 -21.10 9.46 -16.95
C PRO A 640 -20.36 9.98 -15.71
N THR A 641 -19.36 9.23 -15.25
CA THR A 641 -18.56 9.62 -14.08
C THR A 641 -17.72 10.85 -14.42
N SER A 642 -18.06 11.99 -13.83
CA SER A 642 -17.45 13.30 -14.13
C SER A 642 -16.38 13.73 -13.11
N VAL A 643 -16.28 13.03 -11.98
CA VAL A 643 -15.27 13.28 -10.95
C VAL A 643 -13.94 12.67 -11.40
N SER A 644 -12.95 13.51 -11.70
CA SER A 644 -11.59 13.06 -12.05
C SER A 644 -10.94 12.30 -10.89
N VAL A 645 -10.25 11.19 -11.21
CA VAL A 645 -9.52 10.34 -10.26
C VAL A 645 -8.48 11.11 -9.43
N LEU A 646 -8.00 12.26 -9.93
CA LEU A 646 -7.11 13.16 -9.20
C LEU A 646 -7.69 13.67 -7.87
N TRP A 647 -9.02 13.63 -7.68
CA TRP A 647 -9.65 13.94 -6.39
C TRP A 647 -9.33 12.95 -5.27
N GLN A 648 -8.69 11.81 -5.57
CA GLN A 648 -8.07 10.96 -4.54
C GLN A 648 -6.68 11.43 -4.08
N LEU A 649 -6.04 12.39 -4.75
CA LEU A 649 -4.72 12.88 -4.31
C LEU A 649 -4.74 13.48 -2.90
N PRO A 650 -5.72 14.31 -2.48
CA PRO A 650 -5.77 14.86 -1.13
C PRO A 650 -5.86 13.78 -0.03
N GLN A 651 -6.72 12.77 -0.19
CA GLN A 651 -6.85 11.68 0.80
C GLN A 651 -5.58 10.81 0.84
N ILE A 652 -4.96 10.50 -0.31
CA ILE A 652 -3.70 9.73 -0.36
C ILE A 652 -2.57 10.53 0.30
N VAL A 653 -2.37 11.80 -0.07
CA VAL A 653 -1.35 12.68 0.53
C VAL A 653 -1.48 12.76 2.05
N VAL A 654 -2.69 12.96 2.57
CA VAL A 654 -2.94 13.02 4.01
C VAL A 654 -2.72 11.67 4.69
N MET A 655 -3.09 10.56 4.03
CA MET A 655 -2.87 9.21 4.56
C MET A 655 -1.39 8.80 4.55
N THR A 656 -0.61 9.16 3.53
CA THR A 656 0.85 8.93 3.52
C THR A 656 1.56 9.76 4.59
N ALA A 657 1.14 11.02 4.78
CA ALA A 657 1.63 11.84 5.90
C ALA A 657 1.30 11.22 7.26
N ALA A 658 0.09 10.66 7.41
CA ALA A 658 -0.32 9.89 8.59
C ALA A 658 0.56 8.65 8.79
N GLU A 659 0.84 7.89 7.72
CA GLU A 659 1.68 6.69 7.73
C GLU A 659 3.11 6.99 8.19
N ILE A 660 3.72 8.11 7.79
CA ILE A 660 5.06 8.46 8.25
C ILE A 660 5.06 8.86 9.73
N MET A 661 4.11 9.69 10.15
CA MET A 661 4.01 10.13 11.56
C MET A 661 3.60 9.00 12.52
N PHE A 662 2.92 7.97 12.02
CA PHE A 662 2.47 6.83 12.81
C PHE A 662 3.41 5.62 12.71
N SER A 663 3.67 5.12 11.50
CA SER A 663 4.43 3.89 11.27
C SER A 663 5.93 4.08 11.50
N VAL A 664 6.57 5.06 10.83
CA VAL A 664 8.02 5.26 10.93
C VAL A 664 8.39 5.70 12.35
N THR A 665 7.71 6.71 12.88
CA THR A 665 7.94 7.17 14.26
C THR A 665 7.52 6.12 15.30
N GLY A 666 6.47 5.33 15.03
CA GLY A 666 6.01 4.29 15.95
C GLY A 666 6.98 3.13 16.05
N LEU A 667 7.61 2.72 14.94
CA LEU A 667 8.71 1.77 14.95
C LEU A 667 9.93 2.35 15.67
N GLU A 668 10.35 3.58 15.36
CA GLU A 668 11.44 4.28 16.05
C GLU A 668 11.26 4.26 17.58
N PHE A 669 10.10 4.74 18.06
CA PHE A 669 9.70 4.71 19.47
C PHE A 669 9.75 3.30 20.06
N SER A 670 9.21 2.31 19.35
CA SER A 670 9.18 0.92 19.82
C SER A 670 10.59 0.34 19.93
N PHE A 671 11.50 0.69 19.02
CA PHE A 671 12.90 0.25 19.09
C PHE A 671 13.74 0.99 20.13
N THR A 672 13.41 2.24 20.49
CA THR A 672 14.11 3.01 21.55
C THR A 672 13.66 2.64 22.96
N GLU A 673 12.38 2.31 23.15
CA GLU A 673 11.81 1.98 24.46
C GLU A 673 11.92 0.48 24.82
N ALA A 674 12.19 -0.39 23.83
CA ALA A 674 12.31 -1.83 24.05
C ALA A 674 13.68 -2.27 24.57
N PRO A 675 13.73 -3.15 25.58
CA PRO A 675 14.94 -3.91 25.91
C PRO A 675 15.49 -4.65 24.69
N GLU A 676 16.81 -4.79 24.60
CA GLU A 676 17.46 -5.36 23.41
C GLU A 676 16.93 -6.75 23.04
N ASN A 677 16.73 -7.60 24.05
CA ASN A 677 16.23 -8.97 23.90
C ASN A 677 14.74 -9.03 23.48
N MET A 678 13.99 -7.95 23.65
CA MET A 678 12.53 -7.89 23.41
C MET A 678 12.15 -7.26 22.05
N LYS A 679 13.10 -6.68 21.32
CA LYS A 679 12.86 -6.00 20.02
C LYS A 679 12.20 -6.93 18.99
N SER A 680 12.56 -8.21 18.95
CA SER A 680 11.95 -9.22 18.07
C SER A 680 10.51 -9.55 18.43
N VAL A 681 10.22 -9.72 19.73
CA VAL A 681 8.86 -9.95 20.25
C VAL A 681 7.97 -8.74 19.95
N LEU A 682 8.48 -7.53 20.17
CA LEU A 682 7.74 -6.30 19.93
C LEU A 682 7.45 -6.08 18.44
N GLN A 683 8.36 -6.45 17.54
CA GLN A 683 8.12 -6.45 16.09
C GLN A 683 7.05 -7.46 15.67
N ALA A 684 7.00 -8.64 16.31
CA ALA A 684 5.93 -9.60 16.07
C ALA A 684 4.56 -9.06 16.54
N CYS A 685 4.50 -8.40 17.70
CA CYS A 685 3.29 -7.73 18.17
C CYS A 685 2.87 -6.54 17.29
N TRP A 686 3.83 -5.82 16.68
CA TRP A 686 3.52 -4.76 15.71
C TRP A 686 2.82 -5.33 14.49
N LEU A 687 3.36 -6.40 13.89
CA LEU A 687 2.76 -7.07 12.73
C LEU A 687 1.39 -7.68 13.09
N LEU A 688 1.23 -8.23 14.30
CA LEU A 688 -0.07 -8.68 14.80
C LEU A 688 -1.10 -7.55 14.87
N SER A 689 -0.69 -6.31 15.20
CA SER A 689 -1.61 -5.16 15.15
C SER A 689 -2.14 -4.87 13.75
N VAL A 690 -1.32 -5.08 12.70
CA VAL A 690 -1.74 -4.96 11.29
C VAL A 690 -2.77 -6.03 10.94
N ALA A 691 -2.56 -7.27 11.40
CA ALA A 691 -3.51 -8.35 11.21
C ALA A 691 -4.86 -8.08 11.88
N ILE A 692 -4.86 -7.63 13.14
CA ILE A 692 -6.08 -7.25 13.87
C ILE A 692 -6.79 -6.09 13.13
N GLY A 693 -6.05 -5.13 12.59
CA GLY A 693 -6.62 -4.05 11.78
C GLY A 693 -7.38 -4.55 10.56
N ASN A 694 -6.78 -5.49 9.82
CA ASN A 694 -7.45 -6.13 8.68
C ASN A 694 -8.67 -6.98 9.11
N MET A 695 -8.61 -7.64 10.27
CA MET A 695 -9.75 -8.35 10.85
C MET A 695 -10.92 -7.40 11.20
N LEU A 696 -10.63 -6.20 11.72
CA LEU A 696 -11.65 -5.17 12.00
C LEU A 696 -12.38 -4.72 10.73
N VAL A 697 -11.68 -4.57 9.60
CA VAL A 697 -12.31 -4.24 8.31
C VAL A 697 -13.27 -5.35 7.87
N VAL A 698 -12.88 -6.62 8.00
CA VAL A 698 -13.75 -7.78 7.70
C VAL A 698 -15.02 -7.76 8.56
N ILE A 699 -14.89 -7.51 9.86
CA ILE A 699 -16.05 -7.43 10.78
C ILE A 699 -16.99 -6.29 10.39
N ILE A 700 -16.46 -5.10 10.11
CA ILE A 700 -17.28 -3.93 9.74
C ILE A 700 -18.02 -4.16 8.41
N ALA A 701 -17.36 -4.78 7.42
CA ALA A 701 -17.94 -5.07 6.12
C ALA A 701 -19.06 -6.14 6.17
N GLU A 702 -18.90 -7.19 6.98
CA GLU A 702 -19.90 -8.27 7.12
C GLU A 702 -21.11 -7.84 7.98
N VAL A 703 -20.91 -7.04 9.03
CA VAL A 703 -22.00 -6.60 9.92
C VAL A 703 -22.92 -5.55 9.26
N LYS A 704 -22.46 -4.88 8.19
CA LYS A 704 -23.25 -3.90 7.41
C LYS A 704 -23.93 -2.82 8.26
N PHE A 705 -23.15 -2.23 9.18
CA PHE A 705 -23.60 -1.14 10.06
C PHE A 705 -24.23 0.05 9.31
N VAL A 706 -23.79 0.28 8.06
CA VAL A 706 -24.21 1.37 7.19
C VAL A 706 -24.47 0.84 5.77
N ARG A 707 -25.31 1.53 4.99
CA ARG A 707 -25.75 1.09 3.66
C ARG A 707 -24.97 1.69 2.49
N THR A 708 -24.29 2.83 2.71
CA THR A 708 -23.56 3.56 1.68
C THR A 708 -22.06 3.56 2.00
N GLN A 709 -21.22 3.65 0.98
CA GLN A 709 -19.77 3.59 1.11
C GLN A 709 -19.23 4.90 1.70
N SER A 710 -19.87 6.04 1.42
CA SER A 710 -19.57 7.33 2.06
C SER A 710 -19.76 7.28 3.59
N ALA A 711 -20.83 6.59 4.05
CA ALA A 711 -21.09 6.39 5.46
C ALA A 711 -20.12 5.38 6.10
N GLU A 712 -19.60 4.41 5.34
CA GLU A 712 -18.56 3.48 5.80
C GLU A 712 -17.24 4.23 6.04
N PHE A 713 -16.82 5.09 5.11
CA PHE A 713 -15.65 5.96 5.31
C PHE A 713 -15.83 6.95 6.46
N ALA A 714 -17.01 7.55 6.61
CA ALA A 714 -17.32 8.42 7.75
C ALA A 714 -17.31 7.67 9.10
N LEU A 715 -17.78 6.43 9.13
CA LEU A 715 -17.71 5.55 10.30
C LEU A 715 -16.26 5.24 10.69
N PHE A 716 -15.41 4.89 9.73
CA PHE A 716 -13.97 4.70 9.96
C PHE A 716 -13.29 5.96 10.50
N ALA A 717 -13.59 7.15 9.96
CA ALA A 717 -13.09 8.41 10.48
C ALA A 717 -13.56 8.69 11.92
N ALA A 718 -14.85 8.46 12.23
CA ALA A 718 -15.40 8.65 13.57
C ALA A 718 -14.76 7.71 14.61
N ILE A 719 -14.60 6.42 14.26
CA ILE A 719 -13.91 5.44 15.11
C ILE A 719 -12.43 5.84 15.30
N MET A 720 -11.77 6.36 14.27
CA MET A 720 -10.39 6.86 14.39
C MET A 720 -10.27 8.08 15.33
N LEU A 721 -11.24 9.00 15.34
CA LEU A 721 -11.26 10.10 16.30
C LEU A 721 -11.47 9.63 17.75
N VAL A 722 -12.31 8.61 17.97
CA VAL A 722 -12.44 7.97 19.29
C VAL A 722 -11.14 7.27 19.68
N ASN A 723 -10.49 6.57 18.75
CA ASN A 723 -9.20 5.92 18.95
C ASN A 723 -8.08 6.91 19.31
N LEU A 724 -8.06 8.10 18.69
CA LEU A 724 -7.16 9.19 19.04
C LEU A 724 -7.36 9.64 20.50
N VAL A 725 -8.60 9.79 20.97
CA VAL A 725 -8.87 10.14 22.37
C VAL A 725 -8.38 9.04 23.32
N ILE A 726 -8.64 7.77 23.00
CA ILE A 726 -8.14 6.62 23.78
C ILE A 726 -6.61 6.63 23.82
N PHE A 727 -5.95 6.78 22.68
CA PHE A 727 -4.49 6.84 22.59
C PHE A 727 -3.90 8.00 23.37
N LEU A 728 -4.51 9.20 23.33
CA LEU A 728 -4.07 10.35 24.13
C LEU A 728 -4.18 10.09 25.64
N CYS A 729 -5.24 9.41 26.08
CA CYS A 729 -5.39 9.00 27.48
C CYS A 729 -4.30 8.00 27.92
N LEU A 730 -3.98 7.00 27.08
CA LEU A 730 -2.93 6.03 27.35
C LEU A 730 -1.53 6.69 27.33
N ALA A 731 -1.25 7.50 26.31
CA ALA A 731 0.03 8.19 26.11
C ALA A 731 0.32 9.25 27.19
N ARG A 732 -0.71 9.84 27.82
CA ARG A 732 -0.54 10.80 28.92
C ARG A 732 0.18 10.19 30.12
N ASN A 733 -0.08 8.92 30.40
CA ASN A 733 0.47 8.20 31.55
C ASN A 733 1.72 7.39 31.20
N TYR A 734 2.23 7.51 29.97
CA TYR A 734 3.41 6.78 29.53
C TYR A 734 4.70 7.46 30.02
N GLU A 735 5.49 6.70 30.78
CA GLU A 735 6.82 7.07 31.24
C GLU A 735 7.87 6.55 30.26
N TYR A 736 8.66 7.46 29.69
CA TYR A 736 9.72 7.16 28.72
C TYR A 736 10.97 6.61 29.41
N VAL A 737 11.64 5.66 28.77
CA VAL A 737 12.94 5.14 29.22
C VAL A 737 14.00 6.24 29.13
N ASN A 738 14.71 6.51 30.23
CA ASN A 738 15.77 7.52 30.27
C ASN A 738 17.04 7.04 29.53
N LEU A 739 17.11 7.34 28.22
CA LEU A 739 18.26 7.01 27.36
C LEU A 739 19.59 7.63 27.83
N SER A 740 19.55 8.68 28.66
CA SER A 740 20.71 9.43 29.15
C SER A 740 21.65 8.65 30.08
N LEU A 741 21.21 7.49 30.58
CA LEU A 741 22.07 6.54 31.31
C LEU A 741 22.87 5.70 30.30
N PHE A 742 22.18 5.02 29.39
CA PHE A 742 22.80 4.18 28.36
C PHE A 742 23.74 4.96 27.42
N THR A 743 23.39 6.19 27.02
CA THR A 743 24.31 6.99 26.19
C THR A 743 25.57 7.39 26.93
N LYS A 744 25.50 7.68 28.23
CA LYS A 744 26.70 7.97 29.03
C LYS A 744 27.59 6.73 29.17
N ASP A 745 27.00 5.57 29.46
CA ASP A 745 27.77 4.34 29.60
C ASP A 745 28.40 3.94 28.25
N ALA A 746 27.66 4.06 27.14
CA ALA A 746 28.18 3.82 25.79
C ALA A 746 29.23 4.86 25.34
N GLU A 747 29.11 6.14 25.70
CA GLU A 747 30.13 7.18 25.45
C GLU A 747 31.40 6.91 26.27
N ILE A 748 31.26 6.47 27.52
CA ILE A 748 32.37 6.07 28.39
C ILE A 748 33.07 4.82 27.83
N GLU A 749 32.32 3.86 27.32
CA GLU A 749 32.83 2.60 26.78
C GLU A 749 33.48 2.78 25.39
N ALA A 750 32.86 3.56 24.50
CA ALA A 750 33.47 3.97 23.23
C ALA A 750 34.73 4.82 23.46
N GLY A 751 34.69 5.77 24.41
CA GLY A 751 35.84 6.59 24.79
C GLY A 751 36.97 5.79 25.45
N LYS A 752 36.67 4.70 26.16
CA LYS A 752 37.67 3.71 26.61
C LYS A 752 38.28 2.99 25.40
N TYR A 753 37.46 2.40 24.54
CA TYR A 753 37.91 1.64 23.37
C TYR A 753 38.78 2.48 22.44
N GLU A 754 38.41 3.75 22.23
CA GLU A 754 39.19 4.69 21.43
C GLU A 754 40.53 5.07 22.08
N ARG A 755 40.57 5.29 23.40
CA ARG A 755 41.85 5.49 24.13
C ARG A 755 42.73 4.26 24.08
N GLU A 756 42.17 3.08 24.25
CA GLU A 756 42.89 1.81 24.28
C GLU A 756 43.47 1.50 22.89
N ARG A 757 42.66 1.68 21.83
CA ARG A 757 43.10 1.66 20.43
C ARG A 757 44.23 2.66 20.17
N ASN A 758 44.11 3.91 20.61
CA ASN A 758 45.14 4.93 20.39
C ASN A 758 46.43 4.65 21.18
N LEU A 759 46.33 4.13 22.41
CA LEU A 759 47.48 3.68 23.21
C LEU A 759 48.23 2.52 22.54
N ILE A 760 47.49 1.52 22.06
CA ILE A 760 48.05 0.38 21.30
C ILE A 760 48.69 0.88 20.01
N TYR A 761 48.06 1.84 19.31
CA TYR A 761 48.60 2.45 18.09
C TYR A 761 49.90 3.21 18.35
N GLU A 762 49.97 4.04 19.40
CA GLU A 762 51.20 4.72 19.81
C GLU A 762 52.31 3.76 20.25
N GLN A 763 51.98 2.73 21.05
CA GLN A 763 52.95 1.74 21.51
C GLN A 763 53.51 0.94 20.32
N ASN A 764 52.66 0.55 19.39
CA ASN A 764 53.08 -0.13 18.17
C ASN A 764 53.90 0.80 17.27
N ILE A 765 53.50 2.06 17.06
CA ILE A 765 54.33 3.04 16.32
C ILE A 765 55.71 3.21 16.98
N LYS A 766 55.79 3.36 18.31
CA LYS A 766 57.08 3.45 19.02
C LYS A 766 57.92 2.17 18.87
N ARG A 767 57.29 0.98 18.86
CA ARG A 767 57.95 -0.32 18.69
C ARG A 767 58.41 -0.58 17.24
N ILE A 768 57.68 -0.08 16.24
CA ILE A 768 57.95 -0.27 14.80
C ILE A 768 58.93 0.80 14.29
N VAL A 769 58.67 2.07 14.58
CA VAL A 769 59.38 3.22 14.03
C VAL A 769 60.62 3.56 14.87
N GLY A 770 60.63 3.28 16.17
CA GLY A 770 61.77 3.50 17.06
C GLY A 770 63.07 2.85 16.59
N PRO A 771 63.10 1.54 16.26
CA PRO A 771 64.29 0.87 15.73
C PRO A 771 64.75 1.41 14.37
N VAL A 772 63.82 1.87 13.53
CA VAL A 772 64.11 2.44 12.21
C VAL A 772 64.73 3.84 12.34
N LEU A 773 64.19 4.68 13.23
CA LEU A 773 64.78 5.98 13.57
C LEU A 773 66.15 5.81 14.24
N ALA A 774 66.31 4.87 15.18
CA ALA A 774 67.59 4.57 15.80
C ALA A 774 68.64 4.09 14.78
N LYS A 775 68.27 3.23 13.81
CA LYS A 775 69.15 2.87 12.68
C LYS A 775 69.48 4.07 11.81
N LYS A 776 68.52 4.96 11.54
CA LYS A 776 68.74 6.18 10.74
C LYS A 776 69.68 7.17 11.44
N GLU A 777 69.57 7.34 12.75
CA GLU A 777 70.49 8.17 13.54
C GLU A 777 71.88 7.54 13.68
N ALA A 778 71.98 6.22 13.86
CA ALA A 778 73.26 5.51 13.84
C ALA A 778 73.96 5.64 12.48
N TYR A 779 73.22 5.49 11.37
CA TYR A 779 73.74 5.70 10.02
C TYR A 779 74.21 7.15 9.80
N ARG A 780 73.48 8.13 10.34
CA ARG A 780 73.81 9.56 10.29
C ARG A 780 75.04 9.93 11.14
N LYS A 781 75.28 9.21 12.25
CA LYS A 781 76.54 9.32 13.00
C LYS A 781 77.71 8.72 12.22
N ASN A 782 77.59 7.48 11.74
CA ASN A 782 78.67 6.83 10.97
C ASN A 782 79.03 7.58 9.68
N THR A 783 78.08 8.25 9.03
CA THR A 783 78.35 9.13 7.86
C THR A 783 78.88 10.52 8.24
N SER A 784 78.80 10.95 9.50
CA SER A 784 79.52 12.14 9.98
C SER A 784 81.02 11.86 10.15
N ASP A 785 81.36 10.66 10.62
CA ASP A 785 82.76 10.28 10.92
C ASP A 785 83.57 9.90 9.66
N THR A 786 82.93 9.71 8.49
CA THR A 786 83.62 9.37 7.22
C THR A 786 83.95 10.57 6.32
N TYR A 787 83.55 11.79 6.69
CA TYR A 787 83.81 13.02 5.91
C TYR A 787 84.90 13.93 6.55
N LEU A 788 85.77 13.36 7.39
CA LEU A 788 86.88 14.06 8.04
C LEU A 788 88.28 13.51 7.68
N ASP A 789 88.37 12.49 6.81
CA ASP A 789 89.62 11.82 6.41
C ASP A 789 89.82 11.76 4.87
N THR A 790 89.25 12.73 4.14
CA THR A 790 89.56 13.07 2.72
C THR A 790 89.45 14.57 2.49
#